data_AF-A0A545UD99-F1
#
_entry.id   AF-A0A545UD99-F1
#
_cell.length_a   1.000
_cell.length_b   1.000
_cell.length_c   1.000
_cell.angle_alpha   90.00
_cell.angle_beta   90.00
_cell.angle_gamma   90.00
#
_symmetry.space_group_name_H-M   'P 1'
#
loop_
_entity.id
_entity.type
_entity.pdbx_description
1 polymer ?
#
loop_
_entity_poly.entity_id
_entity_poly.type
_entity_poly.pdbx_seq_one_letter_code
_entity_poly.pdbx_strand_id
1 'polypeptide(L)'
;MPSYKTPDVYVEEISIFPPSVAQVETAIPAFIGYTEKAQEFSPQDLHLVPTRVKSLLEYQELFGDAPPVAVNSVKLDENNGVSSTDVTSNFYMYDALRMFFKNGGGKCYIISVGLYKDNTGSISKDHFNNVDGGLAVLKKQDEPTIILFPDAVLLESDDLYDLQQQALKQCNTLQDRVAVFDLLESKSTAPTFDWEEGYNEFRNKIGINYLKYGAAYTPWLKTNLSLDVRYRDIKGKVMRGGAVVSMDVLTDDAEVKTTVANIDKAVADADTISGDLDTLNGAEETLKAKYTTLLDDYKGAPDTTKYKALFTFIYSVVDQIDAWSAGAAVLTNGELVTNLGDLITNSLKATVSDLISYDRAADTALTGSYNLYTTYDPTESANWGDIFGASAPAANDIFGAGTNTEKQLNGLSKINDIFEAVNAAVAEIVESATTYESTYENTLLDSHPTFKNIIKKLSTSLTTMPPSGAIAGIYAMVDSTRGVWKAPANVSVSGVVGLTENIDSIDQEELNVDVNGGKSINCIRAFTGRGTLVWGARTLAGNDNEWRYVSVRRFFNMVEESVKKSTYWAVFEPNDANTWIKVKTMIENFLTLQWRDGALQGAKPNQAFFVNVGLGTTMTPQDILEGRMNVEIGMAVVRPAEFIILKFSHKLPEA
;
A
#
# COMPACT_ATOMS: atom_id res chain seq x y z
N MET A 1 44.74 -27.27 22.49
CA MET A 1 44.65 -27.85 23.84
C MET A 1 45.45 -26.99 24.80
N PRO A 2 44.89 -26.62 25.96
CA PRO A 2 45.65 -25.89 26.96
C PRO A 2 46.80 -26.75 27.48
N SER A 3 47.97 -26.12 27.63
CA SER A 3 49.17 -26.76 28.17
C SER A 3 49.17 -26.55 29.68
N TYR A 4 48.81 -27.60 30.42
CA TYR A 4 48.85 -27.61 31.89
C TYR A 4 50.30 -27.80 32.36
N LYS A 5 50.85 -26.78 33.06
CA LYS A 5 52.25 -26.75 33.49
C LYS A 5 52.45 -27.02 34.99
N THR A 6 51.38 -27.14 35.74
CA THR A 6 51.40 -27.35 37.20
C THR A 6 50.45 -28.47 37.60
N PRO A 7 50.78 -29.31 38.60
CA PRO A 7 49.83 -30.26 39.15
C PRO A 7 48.79 -29.49 39.99
N ASP A 8 47.56 -29.34 39.48
CA ASP A 8 46.41 -28.76 40.18
C ASP A 8 45.09 -29.32 39.59
N VAL A 9 43.94 -29.05 40.22
CA VAL A 9 42.61 -29.36 39.69
C VAL A 9 42.13 -28.22 38.80
N TYR A 10 41.94 -28.50 37.52
CA TYR A 10 41.46 -27.53 36.55
C TYR A 10 39.97 -27.74 36.26
N VAL A 11 39.22 -26.65 36.21
CA VAL A 11 37.83 -26.64 35.75
C VAL A 11 37.82 -25.98 34.37
N GLU A 12 37.42 -26.74 33.35
CA GLU A 12 37.15 -26.21 32.01
C GLU A 12 35.64 -26.14 31.80
N GLU A 13 35.14 -24.99 31.37
CA GLU A 13 33.79 -24.89 30.84
C GLU A 13 33.79 -25.34 29.38
N ILE A 14 33.51 -26.62 29.16
CA ILE A 14 33.26 -27.15 27.83
C ILE A 14 31.81 -26.82 27.49
N SER A 15 31.57 -25.89 26.57
CA SER A 15 30.23 -25.68 26.02
C SER A 15 29.85 -26.89 25.16
N ILE A 16 28.98 -27.74 25.72
CA ILE A 16 28.57 -29.03 25.12
C ILE A 16 27.28 -28.90 24.31
N PHE A 17 26.55 -27.78 24.46
CA PHE A 17 25.28 -27.60 23.75
C PHE A 17 25.56 -27.29 22.28
N PRO A 18 25.10 -28.14 21.34
CA PRO A 18 25.17 -27.78 19.94
C PRO A 18 24.31 -26.54 19.69
N PRO A 19 24.72 -25.64 18.77
CA PRO A 19 23.85 -24.58 18.28
C PRO A 19 22.52 -25.16 17.82
N SER A 20 21.43 -24.42 18.01
CA SER A 20 20.08 -24.83 17.62
C SER A 20 19.63 -24.10 16.37
N VAL A 21 18.83 -24.76 15.53
CA VAL A 21 18.15 -24.06 14.44
C VAL A 21 16.99 -23.25 15.00
N ALA A 22 16.99 -21.94 14.78
CA ALA A 22 15.84 -21.08 15.03
C ALA A 22 14.92 -21.10 13.80
N GLN A 23 13.64 -21.39 14.02
CA GLN A 23 12.65 -21.36 12.96
C GLN A 23 12.36 -19.92 12.53
N VAL A 24 12.39 -19.65 11.22
CA VAL A 24 12.01 -18.34 10.67
C VAL A 24 10.49 -18.16 10.60
N GLU A 25 10.02 -16.91 10.59
CA GLU A 25 8.62 -16.58 10.33
C GLU A 25 8.22 -17.04 8.89
N THR A 26 7.01 -17.57 8.71
CA THR A 26 6.62 -18.29 7.47
C THR A 26 5.61 -17.57 6.58
N ALA A 27 4.95 -16.54 7.10
CA ALA A 27 3.84 -15.84 6.46
C ALA A 27 3.90 -14.33 6.68
N ILE A 28 5.04 -13.73 6.37
CA ILE A 28 5.19 -12.27 6.26
C ILE A 28 5.02 -11.89 4.79
N PRO A 29 3.86 -11.36 4.37
CA PRO A 29 3.66 -10.88 3.00
C PRO A 29 4.27 -9.50 2.77
N ALA A 30 4.71 -9.26 1.54
CA ALA A 30 4.97 -7.93 1.00
C ALA A 30 3.85 -7.55 0.04
N PHE A 31 3.11 -6.50 0.40
CA PHE A 31 2.13 -5.85 -0.44
C PHE A 31 2.83 -4.78 -1.27
N ILE A 32 2.78 -4.92 -2.60
CA ILE A 32 3.33 -3.94 -3.54
C ILE A 32 2.15 -3.31 -4.28
N GLY A 33 1.97 -1.99 -4.14
CA GLY A 33 0.81 -1.29 -4.68
C GLY A 33 0.86 0.21 -4.47
N TYR A 34 -0.21 0.89 -4.84
CA TYR A 34 -0.39 2.32 -4.72
C TYR A 34 -1.00 2.68 -3.36
N THR A 35 -0.61 3.83 -2.83
CA THR A 35 -1.05 4.32 -1.51
C THR A 35 -1.55 5.77 -1.60
N GLU A 36 -2.16 6.31 -0.55
CA GLU A 36 -2.59 7.72 -0.53
C GLU A 36 -1.40 8.65 -0.41
N LYS A 37 -0.53 8.30 0.54
CA LYS A 37 0.72 8.97 0.88
C LYS A 37 1.78 7.91 1.13
N ALA A 38 3.02 8.34 1.30
CA ALA A 38 4.12 7.48 1.70
C ALA A 38 5.06 8.32 2.56
N GLN A 39 4.69 8.57 3.81
CA GLN A 39 5.35 9.55 4.67
C GLN A 39 5.53 9.07 6.12
N GLU A 40 6.75 9.14 6.63
CA GLU A 40 7.07 9.04 8.06
C GLU A 40 7.49 10.40 8.65
N PHE A 41 8.45 11.07 8.02
CA PHE A 41 9.00 12.36 8.46
C PHE A 41 8.76 13.47 7.44
N SER A 42 8.88 13.17 6.16
CA SER A 42 8.67 14.13 5.07
C SER A 42 7.85 13.53 3.92
N PRO A 43 7.15 14.34 3.12
CA PRO A 43 6.37 13.84 2.00
C PRO A 43 7.19 12.89 1.10
N GLN A 44 6.62 11.73 0.80
CA GLN A 44 7.19 10.69 -0.06
C GLN A 44 8.50 10.04 0.40
N ASP A 45 8.94 10.23 1.65
CA ASP A 45 10.15 9.58 2.16
C ASP A 45 10.06 8.04 2.23
N LEU A 46 8.84 7.49 2.26
CA LEU A 46 8.59 6.04 2.20
C LEU A 46 8.34 5.51 0.78
N HIS A 47 8.43 6.35 -0.26
CA HIS A 47 8.25 5.91 -1.65
C HIS A 47 9.31 4.87 -2.03
N LEU A 48 8.89 3.70 -2.51
CA LEU A 48 9.76 2.55 -2.82
C LEU A 48 10.66 2.10 -1.64
N VAL A 49 10.29 2.43 -0.41
CA VAL A 49 10.97 1.96 0.81
C VAL A 49 10.13 0.85 1.44
N PRO A 50 10.61 -0.41 1.44
CA PRO A 50 9.90 -1.51 2.10
C PRO A 50 9.76 -1.25 3.59
N THR A 51 8.53 -0.99 4.02
CA THR A 51 8.23 -0.57 5.39
C THR A 51 7.41 -1.64 6.08
N ARG A 52 7.83 -2.03 7.28
CA ARG A 52 7.15 -3.06 8.07
C ARG A 52 6.01 -2.42 8.85
N VAL A 53 4.81 -2.97 8.70
CA VAL A 53 3.62 -2.59 9.48
C VAL A 53 3.05 -3.80 10.21
N LYS A 54 2.43 -3.56 11.36
CA LYS A 54 1.86 -4.59 12.25
C LYS A 54 0.35 -4.49 12.37
N SER A 55 -0.24 -3.37 11.95
CA SER A 55 -1.67 -3.11 12.05
C SER A 55 -2.14 -2.21 10.93
N LEU A 56 -3.46 -2.18 10.71
CA LEU A 56 -4.08 -1.24 9.77
C LEU A 56 -3.92 0.21 10.20
N LEU A 57 -3.91 0.50 11.51
CA LEU A 57 -3.73 1.86 12.02
C LEU A 57 -2.35 2.41 11.67
N GLU A 58 -1.30 1.60 11.88
CA GLU A 58 0.07 1.96 11.49
C GLU A 58 0.19 2.14 9.98
N TYR A 59 -0.54 1.35 9.18
CA TYR A 59 -0.63 1.60 7.74
C TYR A 59 -1.25 2.97 7.44
N GLN A 60 -2.36 3.33 8.08
CA GLN A 60 -3.05 4.60 7.86
C GLN A 60 -2.16 5.81 8.23
N GLU A 61 -1.43 5.69 9.33
CA GLU A 61 -0.49 6.72 9.77
C GLU A 61 0.59 7.01 8.69
N LEU A 62 1.17 5.96 8.10
CA LEU A 62 2.30 6.06 7.17
C LEU A 62 1.91 6.19 5.69
N PHE A 63 0.86 5.49 5.28
CA PHE A 63 0.46 5.30 3.87
C PHE A 63 -0.93 5.83 3.54
N GLY A 64 -1.71 6.20 4.55
CA GLY A 64 -3.02 6.84 4.42
C GLY A 64 -4.19 5.86 4.23
N ASP A 65 -5.30 6.40 3.76
CA ASP A 65 -6.61 5.75 3.75
C ASP A 65 -6.98 5.12 2.39
N ALA A 66 -8.23 4.67 2.30
CA ALA A 66 -8.79 4.10 1.08
C ALA A 66 -8.80 5.12 -0.05
N PRO A 67 -8.59 4.69 -1.32
CA PRO A 67 -8.83 5.56 -2.46
C PRO A 67 -10.29 6.05 -2.46
N PRO A 68 -10.54 7.33 -2.85
CA PRO A 68 -11.89 7.82 -3.04
C PRO A 68 -12.64 6.94 -4.03
N VAL A 69 -13.91 6.66 -3.72
CA VAL A 69 -14.71 5.74 -4.53
C VAL A 69 -15.42 6.52 -5.64
N ALA A 70 -15.30 6.05 -6.88
CA ALA A 70 -16.01 6.65 -8.00
C ALA A 70 -17.48 6.19 -7.99
N VAL A 71 -18.34 6.96 -7.32
CA VAL A 71 -19.79 6.81 -7.52
C VAL A 71 -20.10 7.23 -8.95
N ASN A 72 -20.65 6.36 -9.78
CA ASN A 72 -21.03 6.66 -11.17
C ASN A 72 -22.48 7.13 -11.25
N SER A 73 -23.38 6.42 -10.54
CA SER A 73 -24.78 6.81 -10.44
C SER A 73 -25.47 6.24 -9.20
N VAL A 74 -26.43 6.99 -8.67
CA VAL A 74 -27.35 6.55 -7.61
C VAL A 74 -28.77 6.70 -8.14
N LYS A 75 -29.45 5.59 -8.40
CA LYS A 75 -30.82 5.62 -8.92
C LYS A 75 -31.82 5.57 -7.77
N LEU A 76 -32.77 6.49 -7.79
CA LEU A 76 -33.89 6.57 -6.85
C LEU A 76 -35.18 6.08 -7.51
N ASP A 77 -36.04 5.45 -6.72
CA ASP A 77 -37.42 5.14 -7.11
C ASP A 77 -38.36 6.35 -6.94
N GLU A 78 -39.65 6.16 -7.23
CA GLU A 78 -40.67 7.22 -7.13
C GLU A 78 -40.88 7.73 -5.68
N ASN A 79 -40.49 6.94 -4.68
CA ASN A 79 -40.60 7.26 -3.25
C ASN A 79 -39.28 7.76 -2.65
N ASN A 80 -38.30 8.14 -3.48
CA ASN A 80 -36.95 8.52 -3.07
C ASN A 80 -36.16 7.39 -2.35
N GLY A 81 -36.59 6.14 -2.51
CA GLY A 81 -35.82 4.97 -2.08
C GLY A 81 -34.67 4.67 -3.04
N VAL A 82 -33.52 4.24 -2.53
CA VAL A 82 -32.38 3.86 -3.37
C VAL A 82 -32.67 2.53 -4.06
N SER A 83 -32.81 2.56 -5.39
CA SER A 83 -33.12 1.39 -6.21
C SER A 83 -31.87 0.63 -6.67
N SER A 84 -30.84 1.35 -7.12
CA SER A 84 -29.55 0.77 -7.50
C SER A 84 -28.42 1.79 -7.36
N THR A 85 -27.21 1.31 -7.07
CA THR A 85 -25.98 2.11 -7.00
C THR A 85 -24.95 1.53 -7.94
N ASP A 86 -24.23 2.41 -8.64
CA ASP A 86 -23.10 2.07 -9.49
C ASP A 86 -21.86 2.78 -8.93
N VAL A 87 -20.91 1.99 -8.44
CA VAL A 87 -19.74 2.44 -7.69
C VAL A 87 -18.54 1.63 -8.15
N THR A 88 -17.47 2.31 -8.55
CA THR A 88 -16.21 1.71 -8.97
C THR A 88 -15.09 2.11 -8.01
N SER A 89 -14.27 1.15 -7.58
CA SER A 89 -12.99 1.43 -6.93
C SER A 89 -11.85 1.19 -7.92
N ASN A 90 -10.89 2.11 -7.98
CA ASN A 90 -9.79 2.06 -8.93
C ASN A 90 -8.49 1.53 -8.31
N PHE A 91 -8.42 1.30 -7.01
CA PHE A 91 -7.25 0.71 -6.34
C PHE A 91 -7.71 -0.21 -5.19
N TYR A 92 -6.98 -1.30 -4.99
CA TYR A 92 -7.34 -2.41 -4.09
C TYR A 92 -6.38 -2.57 -2.91
N MET A 93 -5.22 -1.91 -2.89
CA MET A 93 -4.19 -2.04 -1.84
C MET A 93 -4.75 -1.92 -0.42
N TYR A 94 -5.47 -0.84 -0.12
CA TYR A 94 -6.03 -0.59 1.21
C TYR A 94 -7.04 -1.67 1.62
N ASP A 95 -7.97 -2.02 0.74
CA ASP A 95 -8.98 -3.04 1.01
C ASP A 95 -8.37 -4.45 1.09
N ALA A 96 -7.32 -4.73 0.32
CA ALA A 96 -6.56 -5.98 0.40
C ALA A 96 -5.89 -6.13 1.78
N LEU A 97 -5.39 -5.04 2.37
CA LEU A 97 -4.88 -5.03 3.74
C LEU A 97 -5.99 -5.21 4.78
N ARG A 98 -7.15 -4.56 4.61
CA ARG A 98 -8.31 -4.81 5.48
C ARG A 98 -8.69 -6.28 5.47
N MET A 99 -8.75 -6.90 4.30
CA MET A 99 -9.02 -8.32 4.15
C MET A 99 -7.92 -9.19 4.75
N PHE A 100 -6.65 -8.82 4.60
CA PHE A 100 -5.52 -9.51 5.21
C PHE A 100 -5.66 -9.56 6.73
N PHE A 101 -5.79 -8.41 7.40
CA PHE A 101 -5.92 -8.37 8.87
C PHE A 101 -7.21 -9.07 9.34
N LYS A 102 -8.33 -8.91 8.62
CA LYS A 102 -9.61 -9.57 8.95
C LYS A 102 -9.56 -11.10 8.83
N ASN A 103 -8.63 -11.64 8.05
CA ASN A 103 -8.44 -13.07 7.85
C ASN A 103 -7.26 -13.66 8.64
N GLY A 104 -6.77 -12.95 9.67
CA GLY A 104 -5.72 -13.42 10.57
C GLY A 104 -4.30 -13.05 10.14
N GLY A 105 -4.17 -12.04 9.27
CA GLY A 105 -2.92 -11.40 8.94
C GLY A 105 -2.24 -10.77 10.17
N GLY A 106 -0.91 -10.91 10.22
CA GLY A 106 -0.07 -10.30 11.25
C GLY A 106 0.79 -9.19 10.68
N LYS A 107 2.11 -9.30 10.85
CA LYS A 107 3.05 -8.32 10.31
C LYS A 107 3.16 -8.46 8.79
N CYS A 108 3.25 -7.36 8.08
CA CYS A 108 3.49 -7.35 6.64
C CYS A 108 4.44 -6.21 6.25
N TYR A 109 4.95 -6.29 5.03
CA TYR A 109 5.71 -5.23 4.40
C TYR A 109 4.82 -4.49 3.39
N ILE A 110 4.95 -3.18 3.37
CA ILE A 110 4.29 -2.28 2.44
C ILE A 110 5.36 -1.66 1.56
N ILE A 111 5.13 -1.71 0.25
CA ILE A 111 5.96 -1.02 -0.73
C ILE A 111 5.02 -0.17 -1.56
N SER A 112 5.00 1.13 -1.25
CA SER A 112 4.31 2.12 -2.07
C SER A 112 5.08 2.33 -3.37
N VAL A 113 4.46 2.04 -4.50
CA VAL A 113 5.05 2.24 -5.84
C VAL A 113 4.63 3.55 -6.49
N GLY A 114 3.80 4.34 -5.80
CA GLY A 114 3.24 5.60 -6.28
C GLY A 114 1.97 5.96 -5.52
N LEU A 115 1.51 7.20 -5.68
CA LEU A 115 0.27 7.65 -5.05
C LEU A 115 -0.92 7.47 -6.00
N TYR A 116 -2.05 7.00 -5.48
CA TYR A 116 -3.23 6.77 -6.33
C TYR A 116 -3.79 8.07 -6.95
N LYS A 117 -3.64 9.21 -6.27
CA LYS A 117 -4.10 10.52 -6.75
C LYS A 117 -3.40 10.95 -8.05
N ASP A 118 -2.15 10.54 -8.21
CA ASP A 118 -1.32 10.89 -9.37
C ASP A 118 -1.46 9.88 -10.52
N ASN A 119 -2.18 8.77 -10.29
CA ASN A 119 -2.27 7.62 -11.19
C ASN A 119 -3.73 7.24 -11.53
N THR A 120 -4.63 8.22 -11.56
CA THR A 120 -6.08 7.99 -11.77
C THR A 120 -6.46 7.56 -13.21
N GLY A 121 -5.60 7.81 -14.20
CA GLY A 121 -5.86 7.48 -15.62
C GLY A 121 -5.30 6.13 -16.08
N SER A 122 -4.12 5.75 -15.62
CA SER A 122 -3.50 4.45 -15.88
C SER A 122 -2.34 4.19 -14.90
N ILE A 123 -2.07 2.91 -14.63
CA ILE A 123 -0.91 2.49 -13.84
C ILE A 123 0.21 1.98 -14.75
N SER A 124 1.47 2.09 -14.31
CA SER A 124 2.64 1.68 -15.09
C SER A 124 3.28 0.42 -14.50
N LYS A 125 3.64 -0.55 -15.35
CA LYS A 125 4.39 -1.74 -14.92
C LYS A 125 5.77 -1.39 -14.36
N ASP A 126 6.36 -0.27 -14.79
CA ASP A 126 7.72 0.11 -14.39
C ASP A 126 7.77 0.45 -12.89
N HIS A 127 6.66 0.92 -12.32
CA HIS A 127 6.55 1.13 -10.87
C HIS A 127 6.75 -0.19 -10.08
N PHE A 128 6.39 -1.33 -10.68
CA PHE A 128 6.53 -2.65 -10.08
C PHE A 128 7.83 -3.36 -10.49
N ASN A 129 8.20 -3.30 -11.77
CA ASN A 129 9.16 -4.21 -12.42
C ASN A 129 10.43 -3.52 -12.99
N ASN A 130 10.61 -2.22 -12.78
CA ASN A 130 11.83 -1.53 -13.20
C ASN A 130 13.03 -1.91 -12.30
N VAL A 131 14.25 -1.50 -12.68
CA VAL A 131 15.50 -1.75 -11.95
C VAL A 131 15.47 -1.28 -10.49
N ASP A 132 14.68 -0.25 -10.21
CA ASP A 132 14.42 0.29 -8.87
C ASP A 132 12.93 0.20 -8.47
N GLY A 133 12.12 -0.57 -9.20
CA GLY A 133 10.70 -0.74 -8.91
C GLY A 133 10.42 -1.62 -7.68
N GLY A 134 9.13 -1.79 -7.35
CA GLY A 134 8.68 -2.50 -6.14
C GLY A 134 9.30 -3.89 -5.92
N LEU A 135 9.43 -4.70 -6.98
CA LEU A 135 10.08 -6.01 -6.89
C LEU A 135 11.59 -5.92 -6.59
N ALA A 136 12.27 -4.96 -7.20
CA ALA A 136 13.70 -4.79 -7.06
C ALA A 136 14.09 -4.32 -5.64
N VAL A 137 13.29 -3.44 -5.03
CA VAL A 137 13.49 -3.03 -3.63
C VAL A 137 13.12 -4.15 -2.66
N LEU A 138 12.06 -4.93 -2.95
CA LEU A 138 11.69 -6.11 -2.17
C LEU A 138 12.80 -7.18 -2.15
N LYS A 139 13.54 -7.33 -3.25
CA LYS A 139 14.64 -8.30 -3.37
C LYS A 139 15.74 -8.07 -2.34
N LYS A 140 15.90 -6.83 -1.86
CA LYS A 140 16.90 -6.43 -0.85
C LYS A 140 16.46 -6.78 0.58
N GLN A 141 15.20 -7.18 0.77
CA GLN A 141 14.62 -7.52 2.07
C GLN A 141 14.53 -9.03 2.26
N ASP A 142 14.97 -9.50 3.42
CA ASP A 142 15.13 -10.93 3.74
C ASP A 142 13.93 -11.54 4.50
N GLU A 143 13.18 -10.73 5.26
CA GLU A 143 12.00 -11.21 6.01
C GLU A 143 10.78 -11.61 5.14
N PRO A 144 10.46 -10.94 4.01
CA PRO A 144 9.26 -11.27 3.24
C PRO A 144 9.27 -12.67 2.63
N THR A 145 8.20 -13.42 2.88
CA THR A 145 8.01 -14.82 2.44
C THR A 145 6.89 -14.98 1.42
N ILE A 146 6.04 -13.96 1.24
CA ILE A 146 4.95 -13.95 0.28
C ILE A 146 5.00 -12.64 -0.51
N ILE A 147 4.84 -12.70 -1.82
CA ILE A 147 4.73 -11.52 -2.70
C ILE A 147 3.30 -11.44 -3.23
N LEU A 148 2.67 -10.26 -3.15
CA LEU A 148 1.40 -9.99 -3.81
C LEU A 148 1.28 -8.56 -4.34
N PHE A 149 0.42 -8.38 -5.34
CA PHE A 149 0.23 -7.14 -6.07
C PHE A 149 -1.25 -6.79 -6.23
N PRO A 150 -1.93 -6.32 -5.17
CA PRO A 150 -3.38 -6.09 -5.22
C PRO A 150 -3.82 -5.17 -6.36
N ASP A 151 -3.00 -4.15 -6.69
CA ASP A 151 -3.33 -3.16 -7.71
C ASP A 151 -2.85 -3.55 -9.11
N ALA A 152 -1.95 -4.53 -9.25
CA ALA A 152 -1.40 -4.88 -10.55
C ALA A 152 -2.46 -5.44 -11.51
N VAL A 153 -3.62 -5.89 -10.99
CA VAL A 153 -4.77 -6.29 -11.80
C VAL A 153 -5.35 -5.14 -12.65
N LEU A 154 -4.97 -3.89 -12.37
CA LEU A 154 -5.33 -2.72 -13.17
C LEU A 154 -4.43 -2.56 -14.40
N LEU A 155 -3.28 -3.25 -14.46
CA LEU A 155 -2.41 -3.25 -15.64
C LEU A 155 -3.14 -3.84 -16.85
N GLU A 156 -2.62 -3.55 -18.02
CA GLU A 156 -2.98 -4.31 -19.21
C GLU A 156 -2.46 -5.74 -19.11
N SER A 157 -3.17 -6.65 -19.79
CA SER A 157 -2.97 -8.09 -19.66
C SER A 157 -1.51 -8.52 -19.77
N ASP A 158 -0.81 -8.12 -20.85
CA ASP A 158 0.58 -8.52 -21.08
C ASP A 158 1.54 -7.99 -19.99
N ASP A 159 1.27 -6.80 -19.47
CA ASP A 159 2.09 -6.16 -18.44
C ASP A 159 1.91 -6.82 -17.07
N LEU A 160 0.68 -7.24 -16.72
CA LEU A 160 0.44 -8.01 -15.51
C LEU A 160 1.19 -9.35 -15.55
N TYR A 161 1.08 -10.09 -16.65
CA TYR A 161 1.68 -11.42 -16.73
C TYR A 161 3.22 -11.35 -16.78
N ASP A 162 3.81 -10.33 -17.40
CA ASP A 162 5.26 -10.08 -17.29
C ASP A 162 5.68 -9.85 -15.83
N LEU A 163 4.95 -9.00 -15.09
CA LEU A 163 5.21 -8.76 -13.67
C LEU A 163 5.13 -10.06 -12.85
N GLN A 164 4.10 -10.88 -13.07
CA GLN A 164 3.94 -12.17 -12.38
C GLN A 164 5.09 -13.14 -12.73
N GLN A 165 5.54 -13.19 -13.97
CA GLN A 165 6.71 -13.98 -14.38
C GLN A 165 8.01 -13.51 -13.69
N GLN A 166 8.22 -12.19 -13.56
CA GLN A 166 9.39 -11.68 -12.84
C GLN A 166 9.33 -11.98 -11.34
N ALA A 167 8.13 -11.91 -10.73
CA ALA A 167 7.95 -12.33 -9.34
C ALA A 167 8.31 -13.81 -9.15
N LEU A 168 7.90 -14.70 -10.05
CA LEU A 168 8.30 -16.12 -10.03
C LEU A 168 9.82 -16.30 -10.16
N LYS A 169 10.46 -15.56 -11.06
CA LYS A 169 11.92 -15.57 -11.25
C LYS A 169 12.67 -15.13 -10.00
N GLN A 170 12.18 -14.09 -9.32
CA GLN A 170 12.73 -13.63 -8.05
C GLN A 170 12.57 -14.69 -6.96
N CYS A 171 11.38 -15.30 -6.83
CA CYS A 171 11.16 -16.39 -5.88
C CYS A 171 12.11 -17.58 -6.13
N ASN A 172 12.38 -17.92 -7.40
CA ASN A 172 13.36 -18.96 -7.73
C ASN A 172 14.81 -18.58 -7.41
N THR A 173 15.15 -17.30 -7.52
CA THR A 173 16.52 -16.81 -7.23
C THR A 173 16.79 -16.80 -5.74
N LEU A 174 15.83 -16.36 -4.93
CA LEU A 174 16.00 -16.21 -3.48
C LEU A 174 15.62 -17.47 -2.70
N GLN A 175 14.66 -18.26 -3.21
CA GLN A 175 14.18 -19.53 -2.66
C GLN A 175 13.57 -19.47 -1.24
N ASP A 176 13.37 -18.27 -0.71
CA ASP A 176 12.81 -17.98 0.61
C ASP A 176 11.33 -17.58 0.56
N ARG A 177 10.80 -17.26 -0.63
CA ARG A 177 9.46 -16.69 -0.82
C ARG A 177 8.65 -17.37 -1.92
N VAL A 178 7.34 -17.14 -1.89
CA VAL A 178 6.37 -17.55 -2.91
C VAL A 178 5.50 -16.36 -3.33
N ALA A 179 4.93 -16.41 -4.53
CA ALA A 179 4.02 -15.38 -5.03
C ALA A 179 2.56 -15.86 -4.99
N VAL A 180 1.67 -14.99 -4.57
CA VAL A 180 0.21 -15.20 -4.61
C VAL A 180 -0.37 -14.26 -5.66
N PHE A 181 -1.03 -14.82 -6.67
CA PHE A 181 -1.50 -14.10 -7.84
C PHE A 181 -3.03 -14.06 -7.92
N ASP A 182 -3.51 -12.95 -8.45
CA ASP A 182 -4.90 -12.73 -8.85
C ASP A 182 -5.03 -12.83 -10.38
N LEU A 183 -6.22 -13.21 -10.84
CA LEU A 183 -6.57 -13.30 -12.26
C LEU A 183 -7.27 -12.01 -12.74
N LEU A 184 -7.23 -11.73 -14.04
CA LEU A 184 -7.94 -10.58 -14.67
C LEU A 184 -9.43 -10.83 -14.95
N GLU A 185 -9.98 -11.94 -14.44
CA GLU A 185 -11.31 -12.48 -14.71
C GLU A 185 -12.51 -11.60 -14.30
N SER A 186 -12.32 -10.36 -13.85
CA SER A 186 -13.43 -9.45 -13.53
C SER A 186 -13.29 -8.06 -14.15
N LYS A 187 -12.28 -7.83 -15.01
CA LYS A 187 -12.10 -6.53 -15.69
C LYS A 187 -13.09 -6.31 -16.84
N SER A 188 -13.72 -7.38 -17.35
CA SER A 188 -14.67 -7.25 -18.45
C SER A 188 -16.04 -6.82 -17.96
N THR A 189 -16.46 -5.62 -18.37
CA THR A 189 -17.83 -5.12 -18.16
C THR A 189 -18.80 -5.62 -19.25
N ALA A 190 -18.36 -6.52 -20.13
CA ALA A 190 -19.16 -7.00 -21.24
C ALA A 190 -20.30 -7.91 -20.75
N PRO A 191 -21.55 -7.73 -21.24
CA PRO A 191 -22.65 -8.64 -20.93
C PRO A 191 -22.43 -10.08 -21.41
N THR A 192 -21.47 -10.29 -22.32
CA THR A 192 -21.05 -11.57 -22.89
C THR A 192 -19.75 -12.09 -22.27
N PHE A 193 -19.34 -11.55 -21.12
CA PHE A 193 -18.11 -11.97 -20.46
C PHE A 193 -18.15 -13.46 -20.16
N ASP A 194 -17.16 -14.17 -20.68
CA ASP A 194 -16.90 -15.56 -20.38
C ASP A 194 -15.72 -15.62 -19.41
N TRP A 195 -16.00 -15.95 -18.15
CA TRP A 195 -14.98 -16.06 -17.12
C TRP A 195 -13.95 -17.16 -17.45
N GLU A 196 -14.30 -18.11 -18.32
CA GLU A 196 -13.38 -19.14 -18.80
C GLU A 196 -12.25 -18.56 -19.64
N GLU A 197 -12.49 -17.45 -20.37
CA GLU A 197 -11.44 -16.74 -21.10
C GLU A 197 -10.35 -16.22 -20.15
N GLY A 198 -10.74 -15.77 -18.95
CA GLY A 198 -9.82 -15.18 -17.97
C GLY A 198 -8.79 -16.19 -17.45
N TYR A 199 -9.22 -17.40 -17.05
CA TYR A 199 -8.26 -18.41 -16.59
C TYR A 199 -7.46 -19.02 -17.73
N ASN A 200 -8.04 -19.14 -18.93
CA ASN A 200 -7.33 -19.60 -20.12
C ASN A 200 -6.22 -18.61 -20.53
N GLU A 201 -6.52 -17.31 -20.49
CA GLU A 201 -5.54 -16.25 -20.73
C GLU A 201 -4.39 -16.32 -19.71
N PHE A 202 -4.71 -16.41 -18.40
CA PHE A 202 -3.71 -16.57 -17.34
C PHE A 202 -2.79 -17.77 -17.63
N ARG A 203 -3.35 -18.94 -17.97
CA ARG A 203 -2.57 -20.14 -18.28
C ARG A 203 -1.68 -19.95 -19.49
N ASN A 204 -2.17 -19.32 -20.53
CA ASN A 204 -1.39 -19.10 -21.75
C ASN A 204 -0.22 -18.14 -21.51
N LYS A 205 -0.43 -17.09 -20.69
CA LYS A 205 0.52 -16.00 -20.53
C LYS A 205 1.44 -16.08 -19.31
N ILE A 206 1.13 -16.85 -18.25
CA ILE A 206 2.01 -16.97 -17.07
C ILE A 206 3.35 -17.69 -17.35
N GLY A 207 3.50 -18.33 -18.51
CA GLY A 207 4.70 -19.08 -18.88
C GLY A 207 4.82 -20.44 -18.16
N ILE A 208 5.99 -21.08 -18.26
CA ILE A 208 6.25 -22.43 -17.73
C ILE A 208 7.39 -22.50 -16.70
N ASN A 209 8.04 -21.38 -16.45
CA ASN A 209 9.22 -21.32 -15.60
C ASN A 209 8.82 -21.11 -14.15
N TYR A 210 9.49 -21.81 -13.23
CA TYR A 210 9.44 -21.56 -11.79
C TYR A 210 8.04 -21.66 -11.15
N LEU A 211 7.11 -22.35 -11.80
CA LEU A 211 5.70 -22.46 -11.40
C LEU A 211 5.49 -22.95 -9.95
N LYS A 212 6.44 -23.73 -9.42
CA LYS A 212 6.39 -24.20 -8.02
C LYS A 212 6.39 -23.08 -6.99
N TYR A 213 6.85 -21.87 -7.34
CA TYR A 213 6.91 -20.73 -6.44
C TYR A 213 5.68 -19.82 -6.50
N GLY A 214 4.68 -20.12 -7.34
CA GLY A 214 3.45 -19.32 -7.44
C GLY A 214 2.22 -20.10 -7.03
N ALA A 215 1.17 -19.39 -6.61
CA ALA A 215 -0.19 -19.91 -6.50
C ALA A 215 -1.18 -18.83 -6.95
N ALA A 216 -2.13 -19.17 -7.81
CA ALA A 216 -3.17 -18.26 -8.27
C ALA A 216 -4.52 -18.61 -7.65
N TYR A 217 -5.36 -17.60 -7.41
CA TYR A 217 -6.67 -17.75 -6.77
C TYR A 217 -7.77 -17.04 -7.56
N THR A 218 -8.93 -17.70 -7.66
CA THR A 218 -10.17 -17.29 -8.35
C THR A 218 -11.37 -17.81 -7.55
N PRO A 219 -12.56 -17.20 -7.59
CA PRO A 219 -12.87 -15.95 -8.27
C PRO A 219 -12.64 -14.74 -7.35
N TRP A 220 -12.83 -13.53 -7.89
CA TRP A 220 -12.81 -12.29 -7.11
C TRP A 220 -13.89 -12.29 -6.02
N LEU A 221 -13.62 -11.53 -4.96
CA LEU A 221 -14.45 -11.49 -3.75
C LEU A 221 -15.42 -10.32 -3.82
N LYS A 222 -16.70 -10.58 -3.56
CA LYS A 222 -17.69 -9.52 -3.24
C LYS A 222 -17.67 -9.31 -1.73
N THR A 223 -17.22 -8.15 -1.28
CA THR A 223 -17.02 -7.84 0.14
C THR A 223 -18.03 -6.83 0.64
N ASN A 224 -18.25 -6.82 1.96
CA ASN A 224 -19.04 -5.81 2.66
C ASN A 224 -18.16 -4.83 3.44
N LEU A 225 -17.00 -4.51 2.86
CA LEU A 225 -16.12 -3.50 3.42
C LEU A 225 -16.81 -2.15 3.36
N SER A 226 -16.85 -1.44 4.49
CA SER A 226 -17.43 -0.10 4.53
C SER A 226 -16.66 0.81 3.59
N LEU A 227 -17.40 1.50 2.72
CA LEU A 227 -16.89 2.56 1.87
C LEU A 227 -17.08 3.90 2.59
N ASP A 228 -16.04 4.74 2.57
CA ASP A 228 -16.19 6.15 2.93
C ASP A 228 -16.69 6.89 1.69
N VAL A 229 -17.89 7.46 1.78
CA VAL A 229 -18.54 8.15 0.67
C VAL A 229 -19.05 9.47 1.20
N ARG A 230 -18.60 10.56 0.58
CA ARG A 230 -18.94 11.92 0.97
C ARG A 230 -19.97 12.54 0.05
N TYR A 231 -20.49 13.71 0.43
CA TYR A 231 -21.42 14.46 -0.41
C TYR A 231 -20.81 14.80 -1.78
N ARG A 232 -19.53 15.20 -1.81
CA ARG A 232 -18.81 15.49 -3.05
C ARG A 232 -18.79 14.31 -4.03
N ASP A 233 -18.78 13.07 -3.52
CA ASP A 233 -18.73 11.88 -4.37
C ASP A 233 -20.06 11.63 -5.09
N ILE A 234 -21.18 12.04 -4.49
CA ILE A 234 -22.53 11.82 -5.02
C ILE A 234 -23.13 13.04 -5.74
N LYS A 235 -22.57 14.24 -5.53
CA LYS A 235 -23.06 15.50 -6.10
C LYS A 235 -23.16 15.38 -7.62
N GLY A 236 -24.35 15.65 -8.17
CA GLY A 236 -24.62 15.57 -9.62
C GLY A 236 -24.80 14.15 -10.18
N LYS A 237 -24.81 13.11 -9.34
CA LYS A 237 -24.88 11.69 -9.76
C LYS A 237 -26.13 10.95 -9.31
N VAL A 238 -27.01 11.66 -8.59
CA VAL A 238 -28.27 11.10 -8.11
C VAL A 238 -29.33 11.27 -9.19
N MET A 239 -30.00 10.18 -9.55
CA MET A 239 -30.94 10.12 -10.66
C MET A 239 -32.32 9.67 -10.19
N ARG A 240 -33.38 10.30 -10.70
CA ARG A 240 -34.78 9.88 -10.52
C ARG A 240 -35.51 9.97 -11.86
N GLY A 241 -36.19 8.89 -12.26
CA GLY A 241 -36.87 8.85 -13.57
C GLY A 241 -35.93 9.01 -14.78
N GLY A 242 -34.65 8.65 -14.63
CA GLY A 242 -33.64 8.77 -15.69
C GLY A 242 -33.01 10.17 -15.84
N ALA A 243 -33.41 11.14 -15.04
CA ALA A 243 -32.80 12.48 -15.00
C ALA A 243 -31.99 12.67 -13.72
N VAL A 244 -30.90 13.43 -13.78
CA VAL A 244 -30.14 13.86 -12.59
C VAL A 244 -31.01 14.80 -11.77
N VAL A 245 -31.07 14.58 -10.46
CA VAL A 245 -31.81 15.37 -9.49
C VAL A 245 -30.87 15.86 -8.40
N SER A 246 -30.99 17.13 -8.05
CA SER A 246 -30.26 17.75 -6.95
C SER A 246 -30.93 17.44 -5.60
N MET A 247 -30.17 17.51 -4.50
CA MET A 247 -30.66 17.15 -3.17
C MET A 247 -31.76 18.10 -2.68
N ASP A 248 -31.75 19.37 -3.08
CA ASP A 248 -32.77 20.35 -2.71
C ASP A 248 -34.17 19.98 -3.23
N VAL A 249 -34.27 19.26 -4.35
CA VAL A 249 -35.54 18.80 -4.94
C VAL A 249 -36.08 17.54 -4.25
N LEU A 250 -35.28 16.88 -3.42
CA LEU A 250 -35.64 15.65 -2.71
C LEU A 250 -36.22 15.90 -1.32
N THR A 251 -36.43 17.17 -0.96
CA THR A 251 -37.02 17.60 0.31
C THR A 251 -37.91 18.83 0.10
N ASP A 252 -38.94 18.98 0.93
CA ASP A 252 -39.77 20.20 0.97
C ASP A 252 -39.35 21.16 2.09
N ASP A 253 -38.47 20.73 2.99
CA ASP A 253 -38.01 21.49 4.15
C ASP A 253 -37.06 22.63 3.73
N ALA A 254 -37.42 23.86 4.12
CA ALA A 254 -36.66 25.06 3.75
C ALA A 254 -35.30 25.16 4.45
N GLU A 255 -35.18 24.65 5.69
CA GLU A 255 -33.91 24.63 6.42
C GLU A 255 -32.95 23.63 5.75
N VAL A 256 -33.46 22.44 5.39
CA VAL A 256 -32.66 21.42 4.68
C VAL A 256 -32.19 21.93 3.31
N LYS A 257 -33.05 22.65 2.56
CA LYS A 257 -32.64 23.29 1.30
C LYS A 257 -31.52 24.31 1.50
N THR A 258 -31.53 25.03 2.61
CA THR A 258 -30.45 25.96 2.98
C THR A 258 -29.16 25.20 3.26
N THR A 259 -29.23 24.08 3.99
CA THR A 259 -28.08 23.20 4.22
C THR A 259 -27.50 22.65 2.90
N VAL A 260 -28.34 22.20 1.97
CA VAL A 260 -27.91 21.75 0.63
C VAL A 260 -27.17 22.87 -0.13
N ALA A 261 -27.71 24.10 -0.11
CA ALA A 261 -27.05 25.22 -0.75
C ALA A 261 -25.70 25.56 -0.09
N ASN A 262 -25.59 25.45 1.24
CA ASN A 262 -24.37 25.73 1.98
C ASN A 262 -23.27 24.69 1.71
N ILE A 263 -23.61 23.40 1.67
CA ILE A 263 -22.64 22.36 1.32
C ILE A 263 -22.23 22.47 -0.16
N ASP A 264 -23.15 22.82 -1.06
CA ASP A 264 -22.81 23.01 -2.48
C ASP A 264 -21.77 24.12 -2.68
N LYS A 265 -21.89 25.20 -1.91
CA LYS A 265 -20.92 26.29 -1.85
C LYS A 265 -19.62 25.86 -1.21
N ALA A 266 -19.68 25.15 -0.06
CA ALA A 266 -18.47 24.70 0.64
C ALA A 266 -17.62 23.77 -0.23
N VAL A 267 -18.23 22.83 -0.95
CA VAL A 267 -17.53 21.97 -1.92
C VAL A 267 -16.92 22.79 -3.05
N ALA A 268 -17.68 23.71 -3.65
CA ALA A 268 -17.19 24.54 -4.74
C ALA A 268 -16.00 25.42 -4.30
N ASP A 269 -16.09 26.04 -3.13
CA ASP A 269 -15.04 26.88 -2.56
C ASP A 269 -13.78 26.05 -2.26
N ALA A 270 -13.91 24.85 -1.71
CA ALA A 270 -12.78 23.94 -1.47
C ALA A 270 -12.09 23.52 -2.78
N ASP A 271 -12.87 23.21 -3.82
CA ASP A 271 -12.34 22.86 -5.14
C ASP A 271 -11.64 24.07 -5.80
N THR A 272 -12.18 25.28 -5.65
CA THR A 272 -11.53 26.53 -6.10
C THR A 272 -10.20 26.76 -5.40
N ILE A 273 -10.15 26.65 -4.06
CA ILE A 273 -8.91 26.81 -3.29
C ILE A 273 -7.87 25.78 -3.75
N SER A 274 -8.26 24.52 -3.92
CA SER A 274 -7.34 23.47 -4.39
C SER A 274 -6.79 23.77 -5.78
N GLY A 275 -7.64 24.15 -6.74
CA GLY A 275 -7.21 24.46 -8.11
C GLY A 275 -6.31 25.70 -8.22
N ASP A 276 -6.58 26.72 -7.41
CA ASP A 276 -5.75 27.93 -7.33
C ASP A 276 -4.37 27.60 -6.71
N LEU A 277 -4.33 26.75 -5.68
CA LEU A 277 -3.08 26.27 -5.09
C LEU A 277 -2.27 25.42 -6.07
N ASP A 278 -2.89 24.53 -6.82
CA ASP A 278 -2.21 23.75 -7.86
C ASP A 278 -1.58 24.67 -8.92
N THR A 279 -2.27 25.74 -9.28
CA THR A 279 -1.75 26.77 -10.21
C THR A 279 -0.52 27.47 -9.63
N LEU A 280 -0.53 27.81 -8.34
CA LEU A 280 0.61 28.43 -7.66
C LEU A 280 1.80 27.45 -7.49
N ASN A 281 1.53 26.18 -7.20
CA ASN A 281 2.55 25.15 -7.05
C ASN A 281 3.27 24.86 -8.40
N GLY A 282 2.53 24.93 -9.51
CA GLY A 282 3.05 24.69 -10.84
C GLY A 282 3.40 23.22 -11.06
N ALA A 283 4.69 22.91 -11.22
CA ALA A 283 5.17 21.53 -11.41
C ALA A 283 5.45 20.79 -10.08
N GLU A 284 5.35 21.49 -8.95
CA GLU A 284 5.65 20.98 -7.62
C GLU A 284 4.36 20.57 -6.90
N GLU A 285 4.45 19.74 -5.87
CA GLU A 285 3.23 19.24 -5.17
C GLU A 285 2.67 20.21 -4.13
N THR A 286 3.49 21.11 -3.60
CA THR A 286 3.09 22.03 -2.52
C THR A 286 3.78 23.39 -2.67
N LEU A 287 3.19 24.42 -2.06
CA LEU A 287 3.77 25.76 -2.04
C LEU A 287 5.15 25.73 -1.39
N LYS A 288 5.31 24.89 -0.36
CA LYS A 288 6.58 24.68 0.33
C LYS A 288 7.63 24.06 -0.58
N ALA A 289 7.29 23.01 -1.32
CA ALA A 289 8.20 22.41 -2.31
C ALA A 289 8.61 23.44 -3.37
N LYS A 290 7.64 24.21 -3.89
CA LYS A 290 7.90 25.29 -4.85
C LYS A 290 8.86 26.35 -4.31
N TYR A 291 8.64 26.80 -3.07
CA TYR A 291 9.54 27.74 -2.41
C TYR A 291 10.92 27.16 -2.18
N THR A 292 11.03 25.89 -1.76
CA THR A 292 12.31 25.18 -1.60
C THR A 292 13.08 25.10 -2.91
N THR A 293 12.42 24.77 -4.04
CA THR A 293 13.06 24.78 -5.37
C THR A 293 13.63 26.16 -5.73
N LEU A 294 12.88 27.23 -5.48
CA LEU A 294 13.36 28.61 -5.71
C LEU A 294 14.53 28.97 -4.77
N LEU A 295 14.46 28.55 -3.51
CA LEU A 295 15.48 28.79 -2.49
C LEU A 295 16.80 28.08 -2.85
N ASP A 296 16.72 26.85 -3.35
CA ASP A 296 17.88 26.07 -3.74
C ASP A 296 18.51 26.62 -5.03
N ASP A 297 17.71 27.08 -6.00
CA ASP A 297 18.22 27.76 -7.19
C ASP A 297 18.96 29.06 -6.84
N TYR A 298 18.44 29.83 -5.87
CA TYR A 298 19.13 31.00 -5.33
C TYR A 298 20.43 30.62 -4.62
N LYS A 299 20.43 29.63 -3.71
CA LYS A 299 21.64 29.21 -2.99
C LYS A 299 22.73 28.64 -3.91
N GLY A 300 22.33 27.94 -4.98
CA GLY A 300 23.25 27.34 -5.94
C GLY A 300 24.01 28.37 -6.79
N ALA A 301 23.36 29.48 -7.15
CA ALA A 301 23.99 30.60 -7.84
C ALA A 301 23.32 31.92 -7.42
N PRO A 302 23.77 32.55 -6.31
CA PRO A 302 23.11 33.74 -5.77
C PRO A 302 23.15 34.92 -6.73
N ASP A 303 21.98 35.37 -7.15
CA ASP A 303 21.81 36.59 -7.94
C ASP A 303 20.53 37.35 -7.56
N THR A 304 20.46 38.60 -7.98
CA THR A 304 19.35 39.51 -7.66
C THR A 304 18.02 39.06 -8.29
N THR A 305 18.03 38.42 -9.46
CA THR A 305 16.82 37.94 -10.14
C THR A 305 16.19 36.79 -9.38
N LYS A 306 17.00 35.83 -8.94
CA LYS A 306 16.55 34.67 -8.15
C LYS A 306 16.10 35.08 -6.75
N TYR A 307 16.78 36.05 -6.15
CA TYR A 307 16.34 36.61 -4.88
C TYR A 307 14.98 37.33 -4.99
N LYS A 308 14.74 38.07 -6.10
CA LYS A 308 13.42 38.64 -6.40
C LYS A 308 12.35 37.57 -6.57
N ALA A 309 12.68 36.44 -7.20
CA ALA A 309 11.74 35.34 -7.42
C ALA A 309 11.14 34.80 -6.10
N LEU A 310 11.91 34.81 -5.00
CA LEU A 310 11.40 34.45 -3.67
C LEU A 310 10.30 35.40 -3.19
N PHE A 311 10.53 36.72 -3.26
CA PHE A 311 9.52 37.72 -2.91
C PHE A 311 8.30 37.65 -3.83
N THR A 312 8.52 37.57 -5.15
CA THR A 312 7.45 37.46 -6.15
C THR A 312 6.54 36.26 -5.85
N PHE A 313 7.13 35.12 -5.46
CA PHE A 313 6.34 33.97 -5.10
C PHE A 313 5.50 34.21 -3.84
N ILE A 314 6.09 34.76 -2.77
CA ILE A 314 5.34 35.09 -1.54
C ILE A 314 4.20 36.07 -1.85
N TYR A 315 4.45 37.12 -2.64
CA TYR A 315 3.41 38.07 -3.06
C TYR A 315 2.30 37.39 -3.86
N SER A 316 2.63 36.47 -4.78
CA SER A 316 1.59 35.75 -5.54
C SER A 316 0.68 34.89 -4.64
N VAL A 317 1.21 34.37 -3.54
CA VAL A 317 0.40 33.65 -2.54
C VAL A 317 -0.47 34.63 -1.75
N VAL A 318 0.07 35.80 -1.37
CA VAL A 318 -0.69 36.86 -0.68
C VAL A 318 -1.81 37.40 -1.56
N ASP A 319 -1.56 37.63 -2.85
CA ASP A 319 -2.56 38.06 -3.83
C ASP A 319 -3.70 37.05 -3.95
N GLN A 320 -3.36 35.75 -3.93
CA GLN A 320 -4.36 34.70 -3.99
C GLN A 320 -5.23 34.65 -2.71
N ILE A 321 -4.61 34.82 -1.54
CA ILE A 321 -5.33 34.95 -0.27
C ILE A 321 -6.27 36.17 -0.30
N ASP A 322 -5.81 37.29 -0.85
CA ASP A 322 -6.64 38.48 -1.00
C ASP A 322 -7.82 38.23 -1.96
N ALA A 323 -7.57 37.57 -3.09
CA ALA A 323 -8.62 37.22 -4.06
C ALA A 323 -9.72 36.35 -3.41
N TRP A 324 -9.34 35.39 -2.56
CA TRP A 324 -10.29 34.60 -1.78
C TRP A 324 -11.08 35.43 -0.76
N SER A 325 -10.47 36.50 -0.21
CA SER A 325 -11.08 37.40 0.76
C SER A 325 -12.00 38.46 0.16
N ALA A 326 -11.88 38.74 -1.14
CA ALA A 326 -12.61 39.80 -1.84
C ALA A 326 -14.14 39.55 -1.93
N GLY A 327 -14.64 38.42 -1.42
CA GLY A 327 -16.05 38.11 -1.27
C GLY A 327 -16.65 37.30 -2.42
N ALA A 328 -17.97 37.41 -2.60
CA ALA A 328 -18.86 36.52 -3.36
C ALA A 328 -18.54 36.30 -4.86
N ALA A 329 -17.47 36.87 -5.38
CA ALA A 329 -16.99 36.66 -6.75
C ALA A 329 -16.06 35.44 -6.89
N VAL A 330 -15.37 35.03 -5.81
CA VAL A 330 -14.40 33.91 -5.83
C VAL A 330 -14.86 32.79 -4.90
N LEU A 331 -15.01 33.09 -3.61
CA LEU A 331 -15.56 32.16 -2.62
C LEU A 331 -16.98 32.59 -2.23
N THR A 332 -17.87 31.62 -2.07
CA THR A 332 -19.32 31.84 -1.97
C THR A 332 -19.90 31.47 -0.60
N ASN A 333 -19.14 30.77 0.24
CA ASN A 333 -19.47 30.47 1.61
C ASN A 333 -19.11 31.66 2.53
N GLY A 334 -20.13 32.29 3.12
CA GLY A 334 -19.94 33.48 3.95
C GLY A 334 -19.17 33.25 5.24
N GLU A 335 -19.24 32.05 5.84
CA GLU A 335 -18.52 31.73 7.08
C GLU A 335 -17.03 31.53 6.80
N LEU A 336 -16.68 30.88 5.69
CA LEU A 336 -15.30 30.73 5.22
C LEU A 336 -14.67 32.10 4.90
N VAL A 337 -15.37 32.95 4.15
CA VAL A 337 -14.89 34.31 3.82
C VAL A 337 -14.69 35.15 5.09
N THR A 338 -15.57 35.01 6.08
CA THR A 338 -15.43 35.73 7.37
C THR A 338 -14.19 35.25 8.13
N ASN A 339 -14.01 33.93 8.25
CA ASN A 339 -12.84 33.34 8.91
C ASN A 339 -11.54 33.77 8.21
N LEU A 340 -11.53 33.78 6.88
CA LEU A 340 -10.39 34.22 6.09
C LEU A 340 -10.07 35.71 6.31
N GLY A 341 -11.10 36.57 6.42
CA GLY A 341 -10.92 37.99 6.79
C GLY A 341 -10.33 38.17 8.20
N ASP A 342 -10.76 37.35 9.16
CA ASP A 342 -10.21 37.33 10.53
C ASP A 342 -8.75 36.86 10.53
N LEU A 343 -8.41 35.83 9.73
CA LEU A 343 -7.04 35.33 9.58
C LEU A 343 -6.12 36.41 8.98
N ILE A 344 -6.60 37.12 7.96
CA ILE A 344 -5.88 38.25 7.36
C ILE A 344 -5.60 39.31 8.44
N THR A 345 -6.65 39.74 9.14
CA THR A 345 -6.59 40.84 10.11
C THR A 345 -5.70 40.51 11.30
N ASN A 346 -5.83 39.30 11.85
CA ASN A 346 -5.21 38.91 13.13
C ASN A 346 -3.81 38.31 12.98
N SER A 347 -3.52 37.65 11.85
CA SER A 347 -2.30 36.84 11.71
C SER A 347 -1.42 37.27 10.53
N LEU A 348 -2.00 37.52 9.34
CA LEU A 348 -1.20 37.79 8.14
C LEU A 348 -0.81 39.25 7.97
N LYS A 349 -1.64 40.20 8.40
CA LYS A 349 -1.41 41.64 8.23
C LYS A 349 -0.04 42.09 8.72
N ALA A 350 0.37 41.65 9.92
CA ALA A 350 1.69 41.98 10.46
C ALA A 350 2.83 41.35 9.65
N THR A 351 2.67 40.08 9.28
CA THR A 351 3.64 39.32 8.48
C THR A 351 3.86 39.95 7.10
N VAL A 352 2.78 40.36 6.42
CA VAL A 352 2.86 41.01 5.10
C VAL A 352 3.39 42.44 5.22
N SER A 353 3.06 43.15 6.30
CA SER A 353 3.69 44.44 6.61
C SER A 353 5.22 44.32 6.72
N ASP A 354 5.71 43.27 7.38
CA ASP A 354 7.15 42.99 7.46
C ASP A 354 7.74 42.65 6.09
N LEU A 355 7.05 41.84 5.27
CA LEU A 355 7.47 41.53 3.89
C LEU A 355 7.67 42.80 3.06
N ILE A 356 6.71 43.72 3.08
CA ILE A 356 6.78 45.00 2.37
C ILE A 356 7.95 45.84 2.89
N SER A 357 8.15 45.88 4.21
CA SER A 357 9.26 46.62 4.81
C SER A 357 10.63 46.09 4.37
N TYR A 358 10.76 44.77 4.22
CA TYR A 358 12.00 44.10 3.79
C TYR A 358 12.25 44.26 2.30
N ASP A 359 11.22 44.17 1.46
CA ASP A 359 11.31 44.41 0.02
C ASP A 359 11.74 45.86 -0.27
N ARG A 360 11.14 46.84 0.42
CA ARG A 360 11.54 48.25 0.31
C ARG A 360 12.96 48.50 0.81
N ALA A 361 13.39 47.81 1.86
CA ALA A 361 14.77 47.88 2.32
C ALA A 361 15.76 47.29 1.32
N ALA A 362 15.37 46.23 0.60
CA ALA A 362 16.18 45.62 -0.43
C ALA A 362 16.40 46.56 -1.63
N ASP A 363 15.41 47.37 -2.02
CA ASP A 363 15.55 48.39 -3.08
C ASP A 363 16.63 49.43 -2.73
N THR A 364 16.73 49.77 -1.45
CA THR A 364 17.76 50.70 -0.95
C THR A 364 19.12 50.01 -0.76
N ALA A 365 19.12 48.74 -0.34
CA ALA A 365 20.33 48.02 0.07
C ALA A 365 21.10 47.38 -1.10
N LEU A 366 20.42 47.03 -2.20
CA LEU A 366 20.98 46.29 -3.34
C LEU A 366 21.19 47.20 -4.55
N THR A 367 22.36 47.10 -5.21
CA THR A 367 22.64 47.90 -6.40
C THR A 367 22.02 47.29 -7.66
N GLY A 368 21.37 48.11 -8.50
CA GLY A 368 20.77 47.69 -9.76
C GLY A 368 19.27 47.39 -9.60
N SER A 369 18.45 48.44 -9.75
CA SER A 369 16.98 48.46 -9.78
C SER A 369 16.31 47.26 -9.11
N TYR A 370 16.44 47.12 -7.79
CA TYR A 370 15.68 46.17 -6.99
C TYR A 370 14.28 46.74 -6.70
N ASN A 371 13.58 47.15 -7.76
CA ASN A 371 12.31 47.83 -7.61
C ASN A 371 11.15 46.83 -7.79
N LEU A 372 10.90 45.99 -6.79
CA LEU A 372 9.83 44.99 -6.84
C LEU A 372 8.51 45.56 -6.29
N TYR A 373 8.53 46.15 -5.09
CA TYR A 373 7.34 46.71 -4.46
C TYR A 373 6.65 47.81 -5.27
N THR A 374 7.37 48.74 -5.93
CA THR A 374 6.68 49.79 -6.70
C THR A 374 6.16 49.31 -8.06
N THR A 375 6.53 48.09 -8.48
CA THR A 375 5.95 47.40 -9.64
C THR A 375 4.81 46.45 -9.24
N TYR A 376 4.66 46.19 -7.95
CA TYR A 376 3.56 45.45 -7.37
C TYR A 376 2.39 46.43 -7.18
N ASP A 377 1.31 46.25 -7.95
CA ASP A 377 0.09 47.06 -7.90
C ASP A 377 -1.07 46.20 -7.37
N PRO A 378 -1.10 45.90 -6.07
CA PRO A 378 -2.12 45.03 -5.49
C PRO A 378 -3.47 45.77 -5.41
N THR A 379 -4.52 45.14 -5.91
CA THR A 379 -5.91 45.49 -5.59
C THR A 379 -6.32 44.70 -4.37
N GLU A 380 -6.61 45.37 -3.26
CA GLU A 380 -6.76 44.69 -1.96
C GLU A 380 -8.15 44.81 -1.35
N SER A 381 -8.52 43.76 -0.62
CA SER A 381 -9.65 43.77 0.28
C SER A 381 -9.45 44.71 1.47
N ALA A 382 -10.56 45.15 2.07
CA ALA A 382 -10.54 46.00 3.26
C ALA A 382 -9.87 45.35 4.49
N ASN A 383 -9.70 44.01 4.49
CA ASN A 383 -9.18 43.25 5.62
C ASN A 383 -7.71 43.54 5.91
N TRP A 384 -6.93 43.91 4.89
CA TRP A 384 -5.52 44.28 5.06
C TRP A 384 -5.33 45.64 5.74
N GLY A 385 -6.32 46.54 5.62
CA GLY A 385 -6.22 47.94 6.04
C GLY A 385 -5.10 48.69 5.29
N ASP A 386 -4.50 49.70 5.93
CA ASP A 386 -3.60 50.64 5.26
C ASP A 386 -2.12 50.19 5.22
N ILE A 387 -1.81 48.94 4.86
CA ILE A 387 -0.40 48.47 4.79
C ILE A 387 0.21 48.57 3.40
N PHE A 388 -0.54 49.02 2.40
CA PHE A 388 -0.08 49.09 1.02
C PHE A 388 -0.21 50.50 0.42
N GLY A 389 0.27 50.67 -0.82
CA GLY A 389 0.24 51.94 -1.54
C GLY A 389 0.94 53.07 -0.79
N ALA A 390 0.28 54.23 -0.66
CA ALA A 390 0.87 55.41 0.00
C ALA A 390 1.11 55.24 1.51
N SER A 391 0.47 54.26 2.13
CA SER A 391 0.58 53.96 3.56
C SER A 391 1.54 52.80 3.86
N ALA A 392 2.26 52.33 2.85
CA ALA A 392 3.19 51.20 2.97
C ALA A 392 4.21 51.38 4.12
N PRO A 393 4.47 50.33 4.93
CA PRO A 393 5.45 50.33 6.01
C PRO A 393 6.82 50.84 5.57
N ALA A 394 7.48 51.60 6.44
CA ALA A 394 8.83 52.10 6.18
C ALA A 394 9.83 50.95 6.00
N ALA A 395 10.86 51.16 5.18
CA ALA A 395 11.90 50.17 4.95
C ALA A 395 12.59 49.77 6.28
N ASN A 396 12.66 48.47 6.55
CA ASN A 396 13.35 47.90 7.72
C ASN A 396 14.57 47.10 7.26
N ASP A 397 15.78 47.59 7.58
CA ASP A 397 17.02 46.99 7.07
C ASP A 397 17.37 45.68 7.79
N ILE A 398 17.33 44.58 7.03
CA ILE A 398 17.74 43.23 7.44
C ILE A 398 19.02 42.75 6.75
N PHE A 399 19.62 43.58 5.88
CA PHE A 399 20.67 43.19 4.93
C PHE A 399 22.07 43.46 5.49
N GLY A 400 22.24 44.53 6.27
CA GLY A 400 23.53 44.91 6.85
C GLY A 400 24.57 45.35 5.81
N ALA A 401 25.85 45.25 6.16
CA ALA A 401 26.97 45.67 5.30
C ALA A 401 27.55 44.50 4.49
N GLY A 402 28.11 44.79 3.32
CA GLY A 402 28.77 43.79 2.45
C GLY A 402 28.44 43.95 0.97
N THR A 403 28.86 42.95 0.18
CA THR A 403 28.44 42.76 -1.22
C THR A 403 26.95 42.43 -1.31
N ASN A 404 26.33 42.58 -2.49
CA ASN A 404 24.91 42.28 -2.67
C ASN A 404 24.56 40.84 -2.28
N THR A 405 25.44 39.88 -2.58
CA THR A 405 25.25 38.47 -2.22
C THR A 405 25.27 38.26 -0.70
N GLU A 406 26.23 38.86 0.01
CA GLU A 406 26.30 38.77 1.48
C GLU A 406 25.07 39.40 2.14
N LYS A 407 24.63 40.55 1.63
CA LYS A 407 23.41 41.24 2.07
C LYS A 407 22.17 40.36 1.93
N GLN A 408 21.97 39.76 0.76
CA GLN A 408 20.83 38.88 0.50
C GLN A 408 20.86 37.62 1.38
N LEU A 409 22.04 37.03 1.61
CA LEU A 409 22.18 35.88 2.51
C LEU A 409 21.82 36.23 3.97
N ASN A 410 22.14 37.43 4.44
CA ASN A 410 21.75 37.90 5.78
C ASN A 410 20.22 38.03 5.92
N GLY A 411 19.54 38.54 4.90
CA GLY A 411 18.09 38.72 4.89
C GLY A 411 17.30 37.42 4.70
N LEU A 412 17.92 36.37 4.16
CA LEU A 412 17.26 35.14 3.75
C LEU A 412 16.50 34.44 4.88
N SER A 413 17.04 34.43 6.10
CA SER A 413 16.35 33.82 7.25
C SER A 413 15.01 34.48 7.52
N LYS A 414 14.93 35.81 7.41
CA LYS A 414 13.69 36.56 7.69
C LYS A 414 12.63 36.38 6.62
N ILE A 415 13.06 36.19 5.37
CA ILE A 415 12.15 35.88 4.26
C ILE A 415 11.60 34.46 4.40
N ASN A 416 12.45 33.50 4.82
CA ASN A 416 11.98 32.16 5.13
C ASN A 416 10.95 32.16 6.26
N ASP A 417 11.19 32.95 7.33
CA ASP A 417 10.23 33.10 8.43
C ASP A 417 8.86 33.63 7.92
N ILE A 418 8.87 34.60 7.00
CA ILE A 418 7.64 35.12 6.37
C ILE A 418 6.96 34.03 5.53
N PHE A 419 7.71 33.33 4.69
CA PHE A 419 7.14 32.28 3.85
C PHE A 419 6.48 31.19 4.70
N GLU A 420 7.13 30.73 5.77
CA GLU A 420 6.55 29.71 6.65
C GLU A 420 5.28 30.21 7.33
N ALA A 421 5.20 31.49 7.73
CA ALA A 421 3.99 32.09 8.29
C ALA A 421 2.85 32.20 7.27
N VAL A 422 3.14 32.62 6.03
CA VAL A 422 2.15 32.66 4.94
C VAL A 422 1.68 31.25 4.58
N ASN A 423 2.61 30.30 4.46
CA ASN A 423 2.30 28.90 4.16
C ASN A 423 1.44 28.25 5.27
N ALA A 424 1.70 28.57 6.55
CA ALA A 424 0.86 28.12 7.66
C ALA A 424 -0.57 28.68 7.57
N ALA A 425 -0.73 29.95 7.18
CA ALA A 425 -2.06 30.55 6.99
C ALA A 425 -2.82 29.90 5.81
N VAL A 426 -2.13 29.59 4.71
CA VAL A 426 -2.74 28.83 3.60
C VAL A 426 -3.22 27.45 4.09
N ALA A 427 -2.41 26.75 4.89
CA ALA A 427 -2.81 25.45 5.45
C ALA A 427 -4.07 25.58 6.34
N GLU A 428 -4.18 26.64 7.15
CA GLU A 428 -5.34 26.92 7.98
C GLU A 428 -6.60 27.23 7.14
N ILE A 429 -6.46 27.92 6.00
CA ILE A 429 -7.56 28.17 5.05
C ILE A 429 -8.07 26.85 4.45
N VAL A 430 -7.16 25.99 4.00
CA VAL A 430 -7.50 24.67 3.43
C VAL A 430 -8.19 23.78 4.47
N GLU A 431 -7.69 23.76 5.71
CA GLU A 431 -8.29 23.04 6.82
C GLU A 431 -9.69 23.58 7.17
N SER A 432 -9.86 24.89 7.17
CA SER A 432 -11.15 25.55 7.41
C SER A 432 -12.17 25.19 6.33
N ALA A 433 -11.80 25.24 5.05
CA ALA A 433 -12.66 24.85 3.95
C ALA A 433 -13.14 23.39 4.08
N THR A 434 -12.22 22.47 4.40
CA THR A 434 -12.53 21.05 4.64
C THR A 434 -13.44 20.84 5.86
N THR A 435 -13.24 21.64 6.91
CA THR A 435 -14.04 21.59 8.14
C THR A 435 -15.48 22.05 7.89
N TYR A 436 -15.67 23.13 7.13
CA TYR A 436 -17.01 23.61 6.77
C TYR A 436 -17.76 22.60 5.91
N GLU A 437 -17.10 22.01 4.91
CA GLU A 437 -17.71 20.92 4.12
C GLU A 437 -18.18 19.78 5.02
N SER A 438 -17.30 19.27 5.90
CA SER A 438 -17.62 18.19 6.82
C SER A 438 -18.76 18.55 7.78
N THR A 439 -18.80 19.80 8.24
CA THR A 439 -19.83 20.29 9.15
C THR A 439 -21.20 20.36 8.48
N TYR A 440 -21.28 20.92 7.28
CA TYR A 440 -22.54 20.95 6.53
C TYR A 440 -22.96 19.56 6.08
N GLU A 441 -22.02 18.68 5.76
CA GLU A 441 -22.31 17.28 5.42
C GLU A 441 -22.92 16.53 6.59
N ASN A 442 -22.33 16.63 7.78
CA ASN A 442 -22.88 16.02 8.99
C ASN A 442 -24.28 16.57 9.29
N THR A 443 -24.47 17.89 9.15
CA THR A 443 -25.78 18.53 9.30
C THR A 443 -26.79 17.99 8.28
N LEU A 444 -26.38 17.80 7.02
CA LEU A 444 -27.22 17.23 5.97
C LEU A 444 -27.55 15.75 6.26
N LEU A 445 -26.59 14.98 6.78
CA LEU A 445 -26.76 13.56 7.12
C LEU A 445 -27.78 13.36 8.25
N ASP A 446 -27.87 14.31 9.17
CA ASP A 446 -28.85 14.29 10.26
C ASP A 446 -30.22 14.82 9.83
N SER A 447 -30.26 15.83 8.96
CA SER A 447 -31.50 16.53 8.60
C SER A 447 -32.19 16.01 7.34
N HIS A 448 -31.46 15.39 6.40
CA HIS A 448 -32.00 14.95 5.10
C HIS A 448 -32.17 13.40 5.03
N PRO A 449 -33.40 12.86 5.11
CA PRO A 449 -33.62 11.41 5.15
C PRO A 449 -33.15 10.66 3.91
N THR A 450 -33.41 11.21 2.71
CA THR A 450 -32.97 10.60 1.44
C THR A 450 -31.44 10.55 1.35
N PHE A 451 -30.74 11.65 1.63
CA PHE A 451 -29.28 11.68 1.66
C PHE A 451 -28.72 10.67 2.67
N LYS A 452 -29.25 10.63 3.89
CA LYS A 452 -28.88 9.63 4.90
C LYS A 452 -29.06 8.19 4.40
N ASN A 453 -30.15 7.90 3.71
CA ASN A 453 -30.41 6.59 3.11
C ASN A 453 -29.46 6.28 1.95
N ILE A 454 -29.11 7.27 1.12
CA ILE A 454 -28.12 7.15 0.05
C ILE A 454 -26.75 6.78 0.64
N ILE A 455 -26.24 7.57 1.58
CA ILE A 455 -24.94 7.33 2.23
C ILE A 455 -24.92 5.97 2.93
N LYS A 456 -26.00 5.60 3.65
CA LYS A 456 -26.12 4.28 4.28
C LYS A 456 -26.11 3.15 3.25
N LYS A 457 -26.76 3.32 2.09
CA LYS A 457 -26.79 2.29 1.05
C LYS A 457 -25.45 2.18 0.33
N LEU A 458 -24.80 3.31 0.05
CA LEU A 458 -23.49 3.35 -0.61
C LEU A 458 -22.38 2.79 0.29
N SER A 459 -22.34 3.17 1.57
CA SER A 459 -21.39 2.62 2.55
C SER A 459 -21.54 1.11 2.78
N THR A 460 -22.69 0.53 2.41
CA THR A 460 -22.96 -0.92 2.46
C THR A 460 -22.99 -1.57 1.08
N SER A 461 -22.65 -0.82 0.02
CA SER A 461 -22.55 -1.36 -1.33
C SER A 461 -21.46 -2.41 -1.38
N LEU A 462 -21.66 -3.44 -2.20
CA LEU A 462 -20.69 -4.52 -2.33
C LEU A 462 -19.55 -4.07 -3.23
N THR A 463 -18.32 -4.14 -2.71
CA THR A 463 -17.12 -3.88 -3.50
C THR A 463 -16.53 -5.21 -3.96
N THR A 464 -16.22 -5.29 -5.24
CA THR A 464 -15.52 -6.44 -5.82
C THR A 464 -14.02 -6.18 -5.74
N MET A 465 -13.24 -7.18 -5.30
CA MET A 465 -11.80 -7.05 -5.17
C MET A 465 -11.06 -8.37 -5.40
N PRO A 466 -9.76 -8.32 -5.77
CA PRO A 466 -8.92 -9.50 -5.90
C PRO A 466 -8.74 -10.26 -4.56
N PRO A 467 -8.62 -11.61 -4.60
CA PRO A 467 -8.54 -12.43 -3.39
C PRO A 467 -7.18 -12.44 -2.68
N SER A 468 -6.07 -12.05 -3.30
CA SER A 468 -4.70 -12.24 -2.78
C SER A 468 -4.49 -11.72 -1.35
N GLY A 469 -5.04 -10.55 -1.01
CA GLY A 469 -4.96 -10.00 0.36
C GLY A 469 -5.61 -10.90 1.40
N ALA A 470 -6.82 -11.41 1.11
CA ALA A 470 -7.52 -12.35 2.00
C ALA A 470 -6.77 -13.68 2.12
N ILE A 471 -6.24 -14.19 1.01
CA ILE A 471 -5.47 -15.45 0.97
C ILE A 471 -4.17 -15.34 1.78
N ALA A 472 -3.45 -14.22 1.67
CA ALA A 472 -2.25 -13.98 2.49
C ALA A 472 -2.59 -13.97 3.99
N GLY A 473 -3.76 -13.43 4.37
CA GLY A 473 -4.26 -13.47 5.74
C GLY A 473 -4.52 -14.91 6.19
N ILE A 474 -5.18 -15.70 5.34
CA ILE A 474 -5.46 -17.12 5.58
C ILE A 474 -4.15 -17.93 5.72
N TYR A 475 -3.13 -17.64 4.92
CA TYR A 475 -1.81 -18.28 5.07
C TYR A 475 -1.23 -17.98 6.45
N ALA A 476 -1.23 -16.72 6.89
CA ALA A 476 -0.73 -16.33 8.21
C ALA A 476 -1.54 -16.98 9.35
N MET A 477 -2.86 -17.03 9.24
CA MET A 477 -3.73 -17.68 10.21
C MET A 477 -3.47 -19.19 10.29
N VAL A 478 -3.37 -19.89 9.16
CA VAL A 478 -3.14 -21.34 9.14
C VAL A 478 -1.75 -21.67 9.68
N ASP A 479 -0.74 -20.91 9.28
CA ASP A 479 0.63 -21.12 9.75
C ASP A 479 0.76 -20.97 11.26
N SER A 480 0.17 -19.92 11.84
CA SER A 480 0.21 -19.65 13.28
C SER A 480 -0.60 -20.64 14.12
N THR A 481 -1.65 -21.25 13.57
CA THR A 481 -2.54 -22.16 14.30
C THR A 481 -2.26 -23.64 14.07
N ARG A 482 -1.73 -24.00 12.91
CA ARG A 482 -1.61 -25.40 12.43
C ARG A 482 -0.23 -25.75 11.87
N GLY A 483 0.66 -24.75 11.71
CA GLY A 483 1.96 -24.91 11.06
C GLY A 483 1.89 -24.81 9.54
N VAL A 484 3.00 -24.38 8.94
CA VAL A 484 3.14 -24.13 7.48
C VAL A 484 2.92 -25.37 6.61
N TRP A 485 3.09 -26.57 7.17
CA TRP A 485 2.85 -27.84 6.47
C TRP A 485 1.35 -28.14 6.27
N LYS A 486 0.45 -27.45 6.98
CA LYS A 486 -0.99 -27.58 6.74
C LYS A 486 -1.39 -26.77 5.50
N ALA A 487 -2.02 -27.44 4.54
CA ALA A 487 -2.60 -26.78 3.37
C ALA A 487 -3.58 -25.65 3.76
N PRO A 488 -3.44 -24.43 3.22
CA PRO A 488 -4.32 -23.29 3.51
C PRO A 488 -5.66 -23.35 2.74
N ALA A 489 -6.27 -24.53 2.71
CA ALA A 489 -7.57 -24.81 2.10
C ALA A 489 -8.54 -25.44 3.11
N ASN A 490 -9.83 -25.44 2.76
CA ASN A 490 -10.95 -25.74 3.64
C ASN A 490 -11.03 -24.75 4.81
N VAL A 491 -10.79 -23.47 4.52
CA VAL A 491 -10.80 -22.35 5.48
C VAL A 491 -11.79 -21.30 4.98
N SER A 492 -12.62 -20.79 5.89
CA SER A 492 -13.61 -19.76 5.57
C SER A 492 -12.96 -18.41 5.32
N VAL A 493 -13.43 -17.69 4.30
CA VAL A 493 -12.99 -16.33 4.00
C VAL A 493 -13.90 -15.34 4.71
N SER A 494 -13.33 -14.57 5.63
CA SER A 494 -14.03 -13.57 6.44
C SER A 494 -14.19 -12.25 5.67
N GLY A 495 -15.32 -11.56 5.85
CA GLY A 495 -15.61 -10.28 5.17
C GLY A 495 -16.12 -10.40 3.73
N VAL A 496 -16.44 -11.61 3.30
CA VAL A 496 -16.99 -11.92 1.97
C VAL A 496 -18.48 -12.21 2.10
N VAL A 497 -19.28 -11.59 1.23
CA VAL A 497 -20.72 -11.87 1.12
C VAL A 497 -21.06 -12.75 -0.08
N GLY A 498 -20.15 -12.83 -1.06
CA GLY A 498 -20.33 -13.62 -2.26
C GLY A 498 -19.08 -13.60 -3.13
N LEU A 499 -19.17 -14.28 -4.26
CA LEU A 499 -18.12 -14.37 -5.26
C LEU A 499 -18.58 -13.67 -6.54
N THR A 500 -17.64 -13.22 -7.38
CA THR A 500 -18.02 -12.74 -8.73
C THR A 500 -18.73 -13.84 -9.49
N GLU A 501 -18.12 -15.02 -9.51
CA GLU A 501 -18.65 -16.23 -10.14
C GLU A 501 -18.86 -17.37 -9.13
N ASN A 502 -19.87 -18.20 -9.38
CA ASN A 502 -20.12 -19.40 -8.57
C ASN A 502 -19.52 -20.62 -9.28
N ILE A 503 -18.36 -21.06 -8.81
CA ILE A 503 -17.66 -22.22 -9.37
C ILE A 503 -18.24 -23.52 -8.80
N ASP A 504 -18.75 -24.39 -9.67
CA ASP A 504 -19.24 -25.70 -9.28
C ASP A 504 -18.12 -26.78 -9.28
N SER A 505 -18.48 -28.06 -9.19
CA SER A 505 -17.47 -29.14 -9.20
C SER A 505 -16.88 -29.43 -10.59
N ILE A 506 -17.67 -29.25 -11.64
CA ILE A 506 -17.28 -29.48 -13.03
C ILE A 506 -16.32 -28.36 -13.46
N ASP A 507 -16.70 -27.10 -13.20
CA ASP A 507 -15.86 -25.93 -13.48
C ASP A 507 -14.49 -26.03 -12.77
N GLN A 508 -14.51 -26.51 -11.50
CA GLN A 508 -13.30 -26.70 -10.72
C GLN A 508 -12.38 -27.78 -11.31
N GLU A 509 -12.90 -28.80 -11.98
CA GLU A 509 -12.07 -29.86 -12.56
C GLU A 509 -11.06 -29.28 -13.54
N GLU A 510 -11.53 -28.38 -14.41
CA GLU A 510 -10.70 -27.70 -15.39
C GLU A 510 -9.71 -26.73 -14.77
N LEU A 511 -10.06 -26.05 -13.66
CA LEU A 511 -9.17 -25.13 -12.95
C LEU A 511 -8.07 -25.84 -12.18
N ASN A 512 -8.38 -27.00 -11.59
CA ASN A 512 -7.48 -27.68 -10.68
C ASN A 512 -6.35 -28.41 -11.43
N VAL A 513 -6.59 -28.94 -12.64
CA VAL A 513 -5.54 -29.43 -13.56
C VAL A 513 -5.91 -29.11 -15.00
N ASP A 514 -5.03 -28.39 -15.69
CA ASP A 514 -5.08 -28.35 -17.15
C ASP A 514 -4.45 -29.62 -17.75
N VAL A 515 -5.20 -30.31 -18.60
CA VAL A 515 -4.75 -31.52 -19.32
C VAL A 515 -3.59 -31.26 -20.29
N ASN A 516 -3.43 -30.01 -20.77
CA ASN A 516 -2.43 -29.66 -21.77
C ASN A 516 -1.19 -28.99 -21.16
N GLY A 517 -1.38 -27.92 -20.39
CA GLY A 517 -0.32 -27.10 -19.80
C GLY A 517 0.06 -27.48 -18.36
N GLY A 518 -0.74 -28.30 -17.68
CA GLY A 518 -0.46 -28.78 -16.32
C GLY A 518 -0.45 -27.74 -15.22
N LYS A 519 -1.02 -26.56 -15.48
CA LYS A 519 -1.06 -25.41 -14.57
C LYS A 519 -2.34 -25.43 -13.74
N SER A 520 -2.19 -25.33 -12.42
CA SER A 520 -3.32 -25.28 -11.48
C SER A 520 -3.68 -23.86 -11.09
N ILE A 521 -4.96 -23.64 -10.86
CA ILE A 521 -5.53 -22.42 -10.29
C ILE A 521 -6.43 -22.84 -9.11
N ASN A 522 -6.32 -22.16 -7.98
CA ASN A 522 -7.05 -22.52 -6.77
C ASN A 522 -8.39 -21.79 -6.71
N CYS A 523 -9.47 -22.55 -6.54
CA CYS A 523 -10.81 -21.98 -6.44
C CYS A 523 -11.16 -21.58 -5.01
N ILE A 524 -11.92 -20.50 -4.87
CA ILE A 524 -12.68 -20.12 -3.69
C ILE A 524 -14.15 -20.43 -4.03
N ARG A 525 -14.83 -21.16 -3.15
CA ARG A 525 -16.17 -21.71 -3.44
C ARG A 525 -17.16 -21.41 -2.33
N ALA A 526 -18.38 -21.10 -2.72
CA ALA A 526 -19.50 -20.96 -1.82
C ALA A 526 -20.16 -22.33 -1.57
N PHE A 527 -20.36 -22.69 -0.30
CA PHE A 527 -21.03 -23.91 0.11
C PHE A 527 -22.24 -23.58 0.97
N THR A 528 -23.41 -24.12 0.62
CA THR A 528 -24.63 -24.00 1.43
C THR A 528 -24.38 -24.51 2.84
N GLY A 529 -24.62 -23.66 3.84
CA GLY A 529 -24.42 -23.98 5.27
C GLY A 529 -22.98 -23.93 5.79
N ARG A 530 -21.97 -23.73 4.92
CA ARG A 530 -20.55 -23.57 5.33
C ARG A 530 -19.93 -22.23 4.92
N GLY A 531 -20.65 -21.42 4.14
CA GLY A 531 -20.18 -20.13 3.65
C GLY A 531 -19.15 -20.27 2.53
N THR A 532 -18.37 -19.21 2.33
CA THR A 532 -17.32 -19.15 1.31
C THR A 532 -16.01 -19.71 1.85
N LEU A 533 -15.45 -20.73 1.19
CA LEU A 533 -14.24 -21.43 1.61
C LEU A 533 -13.16 -21.34 0.53
N VAL A 534 -11.90 -21.21 0.93
CA VAL A 534 -10.76 -21.50 0.04
C VAL A 534 -10.75 -23.00 -0.23
N TRP A 535 -10.78 -23.40 -1.50
CA TRP A 535 -11.02 -24.77 -1.93
C TRP A 535 -9.97 -25.29 -2.92
N GLY A 536 -8.73 -24.80 -2.78
CA GLY A 536 -7.54 -25.27 -3.50
C GLY A 536 -6.27 -24.93 -2.73
N ALA A 537 -5.22 -25.76 -2.86
CA ALA A 537 -3.93 -25.55 -2.19
C ALA A 537 -2.74 -25.97 -3.07
N ARG A 538 -2.89 -25.87 -4.39
CA ARG A 538 -1.86 -26.19 -5.37
C ARG A 538 -1.00 -24.99 -5.72
N THR A 539 0.27 -25.23 -6.03
CA THR A 539 1.11 -24.26 -6.71
C THR A 539 0.70 -24.20 -8.18
N LEU A 540 1.27 -23.29 -8.97
CA LEU A 540 1.06 -23.29 -10.42
C LEU A 540 1.63 -24.56 -11.09
N ALA A 541 2.53 -25.30 -10.43
CA ALA A 541 3.08 -26.56 -10.90
C ALA A 541 2.14 -27.74 -10.60
N GLY A 542 0.92 -27.69 -11.12
CA GLY A 542 -0.16 -28.64 -10.83
C GLY A 542 0.15 -30.10 -11.13
N ASN A 543 0.79 -30.35 -12.27
CA ASN A 543 1.17 -31.69 -12.72
C ASN A 543 2.51 -32.18 -12.16
N ASP A 544 3.21 -31.37 -11.38
CA ASP A 544 4.44 -31.79 -10.70
C ASP A 544 4.09 -32.79 -9.59
N ASN A 545 4.93 -33.81 -9.38
CA ASN A 545 4.71 -34.82 -8.33
C ASN A 545 5.38 -34.47 -7.00
N GLU A 546 6.35 -33.56 -7.01
CA GLU A 546 7.11 -33.08 -5.85
C GLU A 546 6.52 -31.78 -5.33
N TRP A 547 6.30 -30.80 -6.23
CA TRP A 547 6.03 -29.41 -5.88
C TRP A 547 4.58 -28.98 -6.09
N ARG A 548 3.66 -29.94 -6.21
CA ARG A 548 2.22 -29.70 -6.46
C ARG A 548 1.57 -28.78 -5.44
N TYR A 549 1.95 -28.88 -4.16
CA TYR A 549 1.20 -28.28 -3.06
C TYR A 549 1.92 -27.09 -2.44
N VAL A 550 1.17 -26.02 -2.18
CA VAL A 550 1.67 -24.79 -1.56
C VAL A 550 2.30 -25.08 -0.20
N SER A 551 1.64 -25.89 0.64
CA SER A 551 2.16 -26.20 1.98
C SER A 551 3.50 -26.94 1.94
N VAL A 552 3.71 -27.80 0.93
CA VAL A 552 4.98 -28.51 0.75
C VAL A 552 6.07 -27.51 0.35
N ARG A 553 5.85 -26.68 -0.68
CA ARG A 553 6.86 -25.69 -1.11
C ARG A 553 7.19 -24.69 0.01
N ARG A 554 6.19 -24.17 0.71
CA ARG A 554 6.39 -23.20 1.80
C ARG A 554 7.09 -23.83 3.01
N PHE A 555 6.81 -25.09 3.32
CA PHE A 555 7.56 -25.82 4.36
C PHE A 555 9.04 -25.97 3.99
N PHE A 556 9.35 -26.34 2.74
CA PHE A 556 10.73 -26.39 2.26
C PHE A 556 11.43 -25.02 2.35
N ASN A 557 10.79 -23.94 1.90
CA ASN A 557 11.36 -22.59 2.03
C ASN A 557 11.69 -22.25 3.50
N MET A 558 10.77 -22.55 4.43
CA MET A 558 10.99 -22.30 5.86
C MET A 558 12.19 -23.08 6.39
N VAL A 559 12.30 -24.37 6.07
CA VAL A 559 13.40 -25.21 6.55
C VAL A 559 14.72 -24.79 5.93
N GLU A 560 14.75 -24.56 4.61
CA GLU A 560 15.93 -24.11 3.86
C GLU A 560 16.48 -22.81 4.47
N GLU A 561 15.62 -21.81 4.70
CA GLU A 561 16.05 -20.52 5.24
C GLU A 561 16.43 -20.60 6.74
N SER A 562 15.70 -21.37 7.54
CA SER A 562 16.04 -21.59 8.97
C SER A 562 17.40 -22.25 9.13
N VAL A 563 17.67 -23.30 8.35
CA VAL A 563 18.96 -24.02 8.36
C VAL A 563 20.08 -23.12 7.87
N LYS A 564 19.87 -22.41 6.75
CA LYS A 564 20.85 -21.46 6.19
C LYS A 564 21.28 -20.41 7.24
N LYS A 565 20.34 -19.71 7.86
CA LYS A 565 20.63 -18.71 8.91
C LYS A 565 21.33 -19.32 10.12
N SER A 566 20.89 -20.50 10.56
CA SER A 566 21.42 -21.14 11.76
C SER A 566 22.78 -21.81 11.55
N THR A 567 23.16 -22.10 10.31
CA THR A 567 24.49 -22.64 9.95
C THR A 567 25.54 -21.56 9.69
N TYR A 568 25.18 -20.28 9.76
CA TYR A 568 26.10 -19.19 9.41
C TYR A 568 27.37 -19.15 10.28
N TRP A 569 27.27 -19.55 11.56
CA TRP A 569 28.43 -19.63 12.45
C TRP A 569 29.51 -20.60 11.97
N ALA A 570 29.16 -21.60 11.14
CA ALA A 570 30.11 -22.58 10.63
C ALA A 570 30.97 -22.04 9.47
N VAL A 571 30.63 -20.87 8.93
CA VAL A 571 31.43 -20.21 7.90
C VAL A 571 32.75 -19.74 8.53
N PHE A 572 33.88 -20.11 7.93
CA PHE A 572 35.25 -19.88 8.43
C PHE A 572 35.67 -20.70 9.66
N GLU A 573 34.85 -21.64 10.12
CA GLU A 573 35.30 -22.65 11.08
C GLU A 573 36.22 -23.69 10.42
N PRO A 574 37.08 -24.38 11.17
CA PRO A 574 37.87 -25.49 10.65
C PRO A 574 36.97 -26.54 9.97
N ASN A 575 37.24 -26.85 8.69
CA ASN A 575 36.52 -27.86 7.92
C ASN A 575 36.93 -29.28 8.36
N ASP A 576 36.55 -29.66 9.57
CA ASP A 576 36.88 -30.94 10.21
C ASP A 576 35.63 -31.70 10.69
N ALA A 577 35.85 -32.95 11.13
CA ALA A 577 34.77 -33.82 11.58
C ALA A 577 33.95 -33.25 12.76
N ASN A 578 34.54 -32.41 13.62
CA ASN A 578 33.82 -31.83 14.75
C ASN A 578 32.80 -30.79 14.26
N THR A 579 33.19 -29.94 13.32
CA THR A 579 32.29 -28.96 12.69
C THR A 579 31.16 -29.67 11.96
N TRP A 580 31.47 -30.73 11.20
CA TRP A 580 30.46 -31.52 10.48
C TRP A 580 29.41 -32.13 11.42
N ILE A 581 29.86 -32.76 12.52
CA ILE A 581 28.96 -33.38 13.50
C ILE A 581 28.08 -32.33 14.18
N LYS A 582 28.61 -31.15 14.51
CA LYS A 582 27.81 -30.05 15.09
C LYS A 582 26.70 -29.60 14.15
N VAL A 583 27.04 -29.33 12.88
CA VAL A 583 26.06 -28.92 11.86
C VAL A 583 25.02 -30.00 11.64
N LYS A 584 25.44 -31.26 11.50
CA LYS A 584 24.54 -32.41 11.36
C LYS A 584 23.56 -32.51 12.52
N THR A 585 24.07 -32.53 13.75
CA THR A 585 23.28 -32.70 14.97
C THR A 585 22.27 -31.57 15.13
N MET A 586 22.68 -30.33 14.81
CA MET A 586 21.80 -29.16 14.83
C MET A 586 20.60 -29.34 13.88
N ILE A 587 20.84 -29.75 12.64
CA ILE A 587 19.78 -29.96 11.63
C ILE A 587 18.91 -31.15 12.00
N GLU A 588 19.49 -32.27 12.44
CA GLU A 588 18.74 -33.47 12.86
C GLU A 588 17.81 -33.17 14.04
N ASN A 589 18.28 -32.40 15.03
CA ASN A 589 17.45 -31.99 16.16
C ASN A 589 16.26 -31.14 15.71
N PHE A 590 16.49 -30.19 14.80
CA PHE A 590 15.42 -29.36 14.25
C PHE A 590 14.36 -30.17 13.49
N LEU A 591 14.79 -31.04 12.56
CA LEU A 591 13.88 -31.88 11.79
C LEU A 591 13.15 -32.90 12.67
N THR A 592 13.78 -33.34 13.77
CA THR A 592 13.11 -34.18 14.78
C THR A 592 11.96 -33.43 15.46
N LEU A 593 12.12 -32.14 15.77
CA LEU A 593 11.02 -31.33 16.31
C LEU A 593 9.88 -31.20 15.29
N GLN A 594 10.19 -30.87 14.04
CA GLN A 594 9.19 -30.77 12.97
C GLN A 594 8.46 -32.11 12.73
N TRP A 595 9.15 -33.24 12.81
CA TRP A 595 8.54 -34.57 12.74
C TRP A 595 7.60 -34.84 13.91
N ARG A 596 8.00 -34.47 15.14
CA ARG A 596 7.15 -34.61 16.34
C ARG A 596 5.89 -33.76 16.27
N ASP A 597 5.96 -32.60 15.62
CA ASP A 597 4.82 -31.72 15.38
C ASP A 597 3.93 -32.19 14.22
N GLY A 598 4.31 -33.29 13.55
CA GLY A 598 3.54 -33.92 12.49
C GLY A 598 3.73 -33.29 11.11
N ALA A 599 4.79 -32.48 10.92
CA ALA A 599 5.10 -31.88 9.62
C ALA A 599 5.69 -32.87 8.62
N LEU A 600 6.38 -33.90 9.11
CA LEU A 600 7.05 -34.93 8.32
C LEU A 600 6.36 -36.30 8.45
N GLN A 601 6.27 -37.03 7.35
CA GLN A 601 5.71 -38.38 7.26
C GLN A 601 6.71 -39.44 7.69
N GLY A 602 6.24 -40.50 8.35
CA GLY A 602 7.06 -41.65 8.72
C GLY A 602 6.84 -42.03 10.18
N ALA A 603 6.86 -43.34 10.47
CA ALA A 603 6.65 -43.82 11.84
C ALA A 603 7.90 -43.62 12.72
N LYS A 604 9.06 -43.36 12.11
CA LYS A 604 10.35 -43.13 12.77
C LYS A 604 11.09 -41.96 12.10
N PRO A 605 11.94 -41.20 12.82
CA PRO A 605 12.68 -40.08 12.25
C PRO A 605 13.50 -40.45 11.00
N ASN A 606 14.14 -41.62 10.96
CA ASN A 606 14.95 -42.07 9.83
C ASN A 606 14.14 -42.43 8.56
N GLN A 607 12.81 -42.55 8.66
CA GLN A 607 11.93 -42.65 7.50
C GLN A 607 11.43 -41.28 7.04
N ALA A 608 11.48 -40.29 7.93
CA ALA A 608 10.93 -38.96 7.72
C ALA A 608 11.97 -37.99 7.15
N PHE A 609 13.23 -38.10 7.56
CA PHE A 609 14.32 -37.28 7.04
C PHE A 609 15.67 -37.97 7.18
N PHE A 610 16.66 -37.44 6.47
CA PHE A 610 18.07 -37.79 6.66
C PHE A 610 18.95 -36.54 6.52
N VAL A 611 20.10 -36.56 7.22
CA VAL A 611 21.15 -35.54 7.13
C VAL A 611 22.50 -36.24 6.99
N ASN A 612 23.11 -36.11 5.81
CA ASN A 612 24.42 -36.70 5.52
C ASN A 612 25.47 -35.60 5.41
N VAL A 613 26.60 -35.78 6.11
CA VAL A 613 27.80 -34.95 5.96
C VAL A 613 29.01 -35.79 6.37
N GLY A 614 30.05 -35.78 5.55
CA GLY A 614 31.34 -36.39 5.91
C GLY A 614 32.21 -36.77 4.72
N LEU A 615 33.50 -36.96 4.98
CA LEU A 615 34.48 -37.45 4.02
C LEU A 615 34.15 -38.89 3.59
N GLY A 616 34.04 -39.12 2.29
CA GLY A 616 33.64 -40.40 1.71
C GLY A 616 32.13 -40.68 1.78
N THR A 617 31.33 -39.75 2.31
CA THR A 617 29.85 -39.81 2.25
C THR A 617 29.31 -38.75 1.30
N THR A 618 29.50 -37.46 1.62
CA THR A 618 29.04 -36.32 0.80
C THR A 618 30.18 -35.49 0.22
N MET A 619 31.41 -35.69 0.73
CA MET A 619 32.60 -34.92 0.37
C MET A 619 33.75 -35.82 -0.05
N THR A 620 34.54 -35.34 -0.99
CA THR A 620 35.83 -35.91 -1.39
C THR A 620 36.99 -35.16 -0.70
N PRO A 621 38.22 -35.71 -0.71
CA PRO A 621 39.38 -34.96 -0.24
C PRO A 621 39.58 -33.62 -0.97
N GLN A 622 39.21 -33.55 -2.25
CA GLN A 622 39.29 -32.33 -3.04
C GLN A 622 38.32 -31.27 -2.54
N ASP A 623 37.08 -31.64 -2.18
CA ASP A 623 36.11 -30.71 -1.59
C ASP A 623 36.66 -30.06 -0.31
N ILE A 624 37.34 -30.86 0.53
CA ILE A 624 37.96 -30.35 1.77
C ILE A 624 39.10 -29.38 1.45
N LEU A 625 39.97 -29.72 0.49
CA LEU A 625 41.07 -28.84 0.06
C LEU A 625 40.58 -27.53 -0.56
N GLU A 626 39.43 -27.57 -1.24
CA GLU A 626 38.77 -26.38 -1.78
C GLU A 626 37.91 -25.63 -0.74
N GLY A 627 37.88 -26.10 0.52
CA GLY A 627 37.14 -25.46 1.61
C GLY A 627 35.62 -25.62 1.52
N ARG A 628 35.12 -26.62 0.78
CA ARG A 628 33.68 -26.90 0.64
C ARG A 628 33.23 -27.90 1.71
N MET A 629 32.09 -27.60 2.32
CA MET A 629 31.39 -28.52 3.22
C MET A 629 30.00 -28.86 2.64
N ASN A 630 29.85 -30.06 2.09
CA ASN A 630 28.60 -30.48 1.45
C ASN A 630 27.71 -31.24 2.44
N VAL A 631 26.55 -30.67 2.76
CA VAL A 631 25.52 -31.29 3.61
C VAL A 631 24.33 -31.66 2.74
N GLU A 632 23.96 -32.94 2.75
CA GLU A 632 22.81 -33.45 2.02
C GLU A 632 21.64 -33.68 2.99
N ILE A 633 20.49 -33.08 2.71
CA ILE A 633 19.30 -33.11 3.56
C ILE A 633 18.12 -33.57 2.73
N GLY A 634 17.44 -34.63 3.17
CA GLY A 634 16.19 -35.08 2.59
C GLY A 634 15.08 -35.10 3.63
N MET A 635 13.85 -34.72 3.23
CA MET A 635 12.69 -34.68 4.12
C MET A 635 11.40 -35.10 3.39
N ALA A 636 10.55 -35.85 4.08
CA ALA A 636 9.27 -36.35 3.58
C ALA A 636 8.12 -35.55 4.17
N VAL A 637 7.77 -34.40 3.58
CA VAL A 637 6.72 -33.50 4.09
C VAL A 637 5.32 -34.10 3.92
N VAL A 638 4.43 -33.88 4.89
CA VAL A 638 3.03 -34.31 4.80
C VAL A 638 2.32 -33.65 3.62
N ARG A 639 1.68 -34.48 2.80
CA ARG A 639 0.81 -34.05 1.69
C ARG A 639 -0.66 -34.01 2.13
N PRO A 640 -1.45 -33.04 1.67
CA PRO A 640 -2.88 -32.98 1.96
C PRO A 640 -3.64 -34.12 1.24
N ALA A 641 -4.68 -34.65 1.89
CA ALA A 641 -5.64 -35.53 1.25
C ALA A 641 -6.66 -34.70 0.44
N GLU A 642 -6.45 -34.61 -0.86
CA GLU A 642 -7.30 -33.81 -1.77
C GLU A 642 -8.56 -34.58 -2.23
N PHE A 643 -8.44 -35.90 -2.42
CA PHE A 643 -9.53 -36.75 -2.89
C PHE A 643 -9.87 -37.80 -1.83
N ILE A 644 -11.15 -37.89 -1.45
CA ILE A 644 -11.68 -38.94 -0.56
C ILE A 644 -12.69 -39.76 -1.36
N ILE A 645 -12.36 -41.02 -1.66
CA ILE A 645 -13.20 -41.91 -2.45
C ILE A 645 -13.85 -42.94 -1.52
N LEU A 646 -15.15 -42.80 -1.28
CA LEU A 646 -15.93 -43.75 -0.50
C LEU A 646 -16.48 -44.85 -1.43
N LYS A 647 -16.01 -46.09 -1.24
CA LYS A 647 -16.45 -47.25 -2.03
C LYS A 647 -17.45 -48.08 -1.21
N PHE A 648 -18.72 -48.00 -1.57
CA PHE A 648 -19.78 -48.80 -0.95
C PHE A 648 -19.95 -50.13 -1.69
N SER A 649 -20.09 -51.23 -0.93
CA SER A 649 -20.50 -52.53 -1.46
C SER A 649 -21.70 -53.05 -0.67
N HIS A 650 -22.65 -53.66 -1.37
CA HIS A 650 -23.77 -54.34 -0.73
C HIS A 650 -23.31 -55.73 -0.28
N LYS A 651 -23.19 -55.94 1.04
CA LYS A 651 -22.87 -57.25 1.62
C LYS A 651 -24.17 -58.04 1.85
N LEU A 652 -24.33 -59.17 1.17
CA LEU A 652 -25.42 -60.12 1.45
C LEU A 652 -25.17 -60.83 2.80
N PRO A 653 -26.23 -61.24 3.53
CA PRO A 653 -26.08 -62.02 4.76
C PRO A 653 -25.31 -63.30 4.46
N GLU A 654 -24.24 -63.55 5.21
CA GLU A 654 -23.55 -64.84 5.19
C GLU A 654 -24.47 -65.85 5.91
N ALA A 655 -24.91 -66.87 5.16
CA ALA A 655 -25.83 -67.91 5.64
C ALA A 655 -25.14 -68.90 6.59
#